data_AF-A0AAE1B6W4-F1
#
_entry.id   AF-A0AAE1B6W4-F1
#
_cell.length_a   1.000
_cell.length_b   1.000
_cell.length_c   1.000
_cell.angle_alpha   90.00
_cell.angle_beta   90.00
_cell.angle_gamma   90.00
#
_symmetry.space_group_name_H-M   'P 1'
#
loop_
_entity.id
_entity.type
_entity.pdbx_description
1 polymer ?
#
loop_
_entity_poly.entity_id
_entity_poly.type
_entity_poly.pdbx_seq_one_letter_code
_entity_poly.pdbx_strand_id
1 'polypeptide(L)'
;MLFVKISSSIKSSRLRLMASGRVVLPLVHSRYRWITLEQQHPFLLFKVGQTTPRYSTWDRVRGLIWLRPGAVGPMTWRKSYVRPHHCDAALFGKVAKTRTTWDALNGKGNIILMGLPGSGKTTTGRLLAEKLDKPVVDVDDDLLTPYWGMSVADKLGQIGDHRFLEEEGKALLTLDKQASIVSLSGSNPLHHDSMAKIDKAGVVIYLDAETETILSRQKSMKVDRIIGMGEGASLEQVIEARRHTYEMWHDLRVFIHASDTPSDVASKVMAAISRFHDDGGHVSTRDVTGHESRSTFLEAVLQGLAPDGGLFVRPSQRPKFSLNDLQTLLPLTIRERALRLLEAWIHPLDISPQELSHFLEMSYTRGLFDHPRMCPLVPLTRNVYTQELFHGPTASFKDWALQLMPRFYTRAANHLRPDQRFLVVAATSGDTGSATLDGFSRHAGNARVGAIVFYPTNNISEIQKQQTIAMEGPNVKVIGVDGDFDYCQQTVKRLFLDKAFHQDLGDCQLSVANSINWGRLLPQVLYHVTAYLDLVKDNHVTMGEPVDYCIPTGNFGNILSAYYAKEMGVPIRQLVCASNTNNILTEFLTAGSYSPSSYSLKSTISPSIDIIASSNLERLLYHVTQDPGVVHQFYKDVQTEGKAKVTETVLQKLKSLFRADFASEEDTLNTIRKVYDEAGYILDPHTAVGYHVATKQGTPQVPIVLSGTAHFAKFVDNVLPALTGAKTDLDPHKLTVEDLLTSASDLNGKPKMHSLLSSIASKPKRHSKTVPADYVQICHSIIEFARSI
;
A
#
# COMPACT_ATOMS: atom_id res chain seq x y z
N MET A 1 3.62 -37.28 -34.83
CA MET A 1 3.07 -37.42 -36.21
C MET A 1 3.37 -36.13 -36.97
N LEU A 2 3.18 -36.09 -38.30
CA LEU A 2 3.86 -35.17 -39.24
C LEU A 2 3.88 -33.66 -38.89
N PHE A 3 5.02 -33.02 -39.19
CA PHE A 3 5.11 -31.61 -39.60
C PHE A 3 4.48 -31.41 -40.99
N VAL A 4 3.95 -30.20 -41.26
CA VAL A 4 4.21 -29.50 -42.54
C VAL A 4 4.43 -28.02 -42.26
N LYS A 5 5.42 -27.44 -42.96
CA LYS A 5 5.78 -26.03 -43.00
C LYS A 5 5.59 -25.59 -44.46
N ILE A 6 5.11 -24.38 -44.75
CA ILE A 6 5.38 -23.70 -46.03
C ILE A 6 5.28 -22.18 -45.87
N SER A 7 6.08 -21.48 -46.66
CA SER A 7 6.25 -20.04 -46.69
C SER A 7 6.27 -19.56 -48.13
N SER A 8 5.84 -18.33 -48.40
CA SER A 8 6.22 -17.64 -49.64
C SER A 8 6.26 -16.12 -49.44
N SER A 9 7.31 -15.49 -49.95
CA SER A 9 7.43 -14.04 -50.03
C SER A 9 7.87 -13.62 -51.45
N ILE A 10 7.29 -12.52 -51.94
CA ILE A 10 7.68 -11.74 -53.13
C ILE A 10 7.21 -10.31 -52.80
N LYS A 11 8.10 -9.34 -52.59
CA LYS A 11 8.97 -8.60 -53.53
C LYS A 11 8.23 -7.62 -54.46
N SER A 12 8.05 -6.40 -53.94
CA SER A 12 8.49 -5.11 -54.51
C SER A 12 8.19 -4.73 -55.97
N SER A 13 7.60 -3.55 -56.17
CA SER A 13 8.14 -2.49 -57.06
C SER A 13 7.48 -1.12 -56.79
N ARG A 14 8.02 -0.03 -57.37
CA ARG A 14 7.62 1.38 -57.15
C ARG A 14 7.32 2.09 -58.48
N LEU A 15 6.30 2.93 -58.53
CA LEU A 15 6.17 4.18 -59.33
C LEU A 15 4.93 4.94 -58.77
N ARG A 16 4.87 6.23 -58.39
CA ARG A 16 5.50 7.54 -58.71
C ARG A 16 4.64 8.49 -59.58
N LEU A 17 4.00 9.43 -58.86
CA LEU A 17 3.96 10.89 -59.09
C LEU A 17 2.87 11.59 -59.95
N MET A 18 2.63 12.85 -59.55
CA MET A 18 1.88 13.96 -60.17
C MET A 18 0.33 14.00 -59.98
N ALA A 19 -0.32 15.14 -59.69
CA ALA A 19 0.18 16.45 -59.18
C ALA A 19 -0.90 17.36 -58.54
N SER A 20 -0.43 18.20 -57.59
CA SER A 20 -0.82 19.62 -57.30
C SER A 20 -2.25 20.07 -56.96
N GLY A 21 -2.38 20.82 -55.84
CA GLY A 21 -3.49 21.75 -55.54
C GLY A 21 -3.43 22.36 -54.12
N ARG A 22 -3.02 23.64 -53.97
CA ARG A 22 -2.96 24.38 -52.68
C ARG A 22 -3.00 25.92 -52.86
N VAL A 23 -3.95 26.61 -52.21
CA VAL A 23 -3.94 28.05 -51.80
C VAL A 23 -4.89 28.14 -50.58
N VAL A 24 -4.48 28.32 -49.32
CA VAL A 24 -4.01 29.53 -48.57
C VAL A 24 -5.11 30.52 -48.14
N LEU A 25 -5.49 30.42 -46.84
CA LEU A 25 -5.82 31.43 -45.80
C LEU A 25 -6.56 32.76 -46.13
N PRO A 26 -7.44 33.23 -45.21
CA PRO A 26 -6.97 34.17 -44.15
C PRO A 26 -7.48 33.89 -42.71
N LEU A 27 -6.94 34.62 -41.73
CA LEU A 27 -7.31 34.61 -40.30
C LEU A 27 -8.43 35.62 -39.96
N VAL A 28 -9.33 35.28 -39.02
CA VAL A 28 -9.85 36.18 -37.95
C VAL A 28 -10.20 35.31 -36.70
N HIS A 29 -10.19 35.89 -35.50
CA HIS A 29 -10.50 35.23 -34.22
C HIS A 29 -11.98 34.84 -34.02
N SER A 30 -12.23 33.80 -33.22
CA SER A 30 -13.08 33.93 -32.02
C SER A 30 -12.78 32.81 -30.99
N ARG A 31 -13.13 33.02 -29.72
CA ARG A 31 -13.00 32.03 -28.63
C ARG A 31 -14.37 31.38 -28.39
N TYR A 32 -14.43 30.06 -28.24
CA TYR A 32 -15.51 29.43 -27.48
C TYR A 32 -15.01 28.29 -26.58
N ARG A 33 -15.48 28.31 -25.32
CA ARG A 33 -15.39 27.19 -24.38
C ARG A 33 -16.58 26.26 -24.64
N TRP A 34 -16.37 24.96 -24.50
CA TRP A 34 -17.50 24.03 -24.33
C TRP A 34 -17.98 24.08 -22.88
N ILE A 35 -19.30 24.18 -22.71
CA ILE A 35 -20.01 24.14 -21.43
C ILE A 35 -21.17 23.15 -21.58
N THR A 36 -21.30 22.24 -20.63
CA THR A 36 -22.46 21.34 -20.46
C THR A 36 -22.90 21.49 -19.00
N LEU A 37 -23.82 22.40 -18.70
CA LEU A 37 -25.28 22.22 -18.77
C LEU A 37 -25.84 21.36 -17.63
N GLU A 38 -26.04 22.01 -16.48
CA GLU A 38 -27.02 21.61 -15.46
C GLU A 38 -28.42 22.14 -15.83
N GLN A 39 -29.49 21.51 -15.35
CA GLN A 39 -30.87 22.02 -15.48
C GLN A 39 -31.57 22.20 -14.13
N GLN A 40 -31.54 23.44 -13.64
CA GLN A 40 -32.64 24.24 -13.06
C GLN A 40 -33.85 23.49 -12.45
N HIS A 41 -34.09 23.57 -11.13
CA HIS A 41 -34.91 24.60 -10.42
C HIS A 41 -36.41 24.20 -10.23
N PRO A 42 -37.25 24.91 -9.44
CA PRO A 42 -36.99 25.99 -8.46
C PRO A 42 -37.60 25.73 -7.05
N PHE A 43 -37.29 26.60 -6.07
CA PHE A 43 -38.31 27.33 -5.29
C PHE A 43 -37.68 28.54 -4.57
N LEU A 44 -38.40 29.65 -4.46
CA LEU A 44 -38.01 30.86 -3.68
C LEU A 44 -38.80 30.96 -2.39
N LEU A 45 -38.22 31.58 -1.35
CA LEU A 45 -38.87 32.69 -0.63
C LEU A 45 -37.88 33.52 0.23
N PHE A 46 -38.32 34.72 0.58
CA PHE A 46 -37.56 35.94 0.92
C PHE A 46 -36.71 35.95 2.21
N LYS A 47 -35.93 37.04 2.35
CA LYS A 47 -34.90 37.30 3.38
C LYS A 47 -35.22 38.55 4.21
N VAL A 48 -35.36 38.40 5.54
CA VAL A 48 -35.29 39.47 6.56
C VAL A 48 -34.70 38.86 7.84
N GLY A 49 -33.76 39.45 8.59
CA GLY A 49 -32.91 40.61 8.29
C GLY A 49 -32.76 41.63 9.43
N GLN A 50 -32.07 41.31 10.53
CA GLN A 50 -31.62 42.33 11.50
C GLN A 50 -30.40 41.95 12.37
N THR A 51 -29.42 42.85 12.36
CA THR A 51 -28.46 43.28 13.42
C THR A 51 -28.10 42.39 14.64
N THR A 52 -26.79 42.19 14.82
CA THR A 52 -26.12 41.88 16.11
C THR A 52 -26.08 43.08 17.07
N PRO A 53 -25.87 42.87 18.38
CA PRO A 53 -24.55 43.23 18.94
C PRO A 53 -23.97 42.21 19.95
N ARG A 54 -22.69 42.42 20.34
CA ARG A 54 -21.97 41.66 21.39
C ARG A 54 -22.25 42.24 22.78
N TYR A 55 -22.18 41.43 23.85
CA TYR A 55 -21.45 41.72 25.11
C TYR A 55 -21.32 40.44 25.98
N SER A 56 -20.89 40.54 27.25
CA SER A 56 -20.09 39.49 27.91
C SER A 56 -20.42 39.15 29.39
N THR A 57 -20.04 37.93 29.80
CA THR A 57 -19.65 37.47 31.17
C THR A 57 -20.68 37.35 32.31
N TRP A 58 -20.35 36.44 33.25
CA TRP A 58 -20.76 36.29 34.67
C TRP A 58 -21.81 35.25 35.12
N ASP A 59 -21.60 34.82 36.37
CA ASP A 59 -21.94 33.60 37.13
C ASP A 59 -23.40 33.31 37.56
N ARG A 60 -23.63 32.01 37.87
CA ARG A 60 -24.41 31.39 38.97
C ARG A 60 -25.59 32.15 39.66
N VAL A 61 -26.79 31.56 39.55
CA VAL A 61 -27.75 31.29 40.66
C VAL A 61 -28.47 29.95 40.36
N ARG A 62 -28.85 28.95 41.18
CA ARG A 62 -28.92 28.54 42.62
C ARG A 62 -30.36 28.30 43.15
N GLY A 63 -30.63 27.07 43.63
CA GLY A 63 -31.72 26.66 44.54
C GLY A 63 -31.43 25.24 45.08
N LEU A 64 -31.46 24.87 46.38
CA LEU A 64 -32.46 24.98 47.47
C LEU A 64 -33.65 24.02 47.24
N ILE A 65 -34.12 23.12 48.14
CA ILE A 65 -34.37 23.08 49.62
C ILE A 65 -34.35 21.56 50.08
N TRP A 66 -34.06 21.02 51.30
CA TRP A 66 -33.41 21.41 52.60
C TRP A 66 -33.13 20.17 53.52
N LEU A 67 -32.30 20.38 54.57
CA LEU A 67 -32.26 19.77 55.94
C LEU A 67 -31.98 18.27 56.28
N ARG A 68 -31.62 18.08 57.58
CA ARG A 68 -31.25 16.88 58.39
C ARG A 68 -32.21 16.79 59.62
N PRO A 69 -31.97 16.11 60.78
CA PRO A 69 -31.00 15.04 61.19
C PRO A 69 -31.62 13.85 62.00
N GLY A 70 -30.82 12.86 62.47
CA GLY A 70 -31.29 11.84 63.45
C GLY A 70 -30.30 10.70 63.80
N ALA A 71 -29.57 10.80 64.90
CA ALA A 71 -28.43 9.97 65.37
C ALA A 71 -28.69 8.50 65.83
N VAL A 72 -27.60 7.86 66.33
CA VAL A 72 -27.50 6.67 67.23
C VAL A 72 -27.27 5.28 66.58
N GLY A 73 -26.40 4.45 67.20
CA GLY A 73 -26.15 3.00 66.96
C GLY A 73 -25.98 2.31 68.33
N PRO A 74 -25.07 1.33 68.57
CA PRO A 74 -24.42 0.31 67.72
C PRO A 74 -24.61 -1.14 68.27
N MET A 75 -24.13 -2.21 67.60
CA MET A 75 -23.43 -3.34 68.28
C MET A 75 -22.85 -4.47 67.38
N THR A 76 -21.84 -5.11 67.97
CA THR A 76 -21.01 -6.29 67.64
C THR A 76 -21.70 -7.61 67.23
N TRP A 77 -20.97 -8.54 66.58
CA TRP A 77 -20.42 -9.77 67.21
C TRP A 77 -19.37 -10.50 66.34
N ARG A 78 -18.73 -11.56 66.89
CA ARG A 78 -17.44 -12.16 66.46
C ARG A 78 -17.56 -13.48 65.68
N LYS A 79 -16.55 -13.78 64.83
CA LYS A 79 -15.76 -15.04 64.76
C LYS A 79 -14.59 -14.84 63.77
N SER A 80 -13.32 -14.94 64.16
CA SER A 80 -12.50 -16.15 64.46
C SER A 80 -11.70 -16.64 63.25
N TYR A 81 -10.37 -16.60 63.38
CA TYR A 81 -9.37 -16.88 62.32
C TYR A 81 -8.88 -18.34 62.39
N VAL A 82 -8.90 -19.08 61.27
CA VAL A 82 -7.93 -20.15 60.93
C VAL A 82 -7.74 -20.14 59.39
N ARG A 83 -6.51 -20.35 58.91
CA ARG A 83 -6.10 -20.48 57.49
C ARG A 83 -5.86 -21.98 57.17
N PRO A 84 -5.96 -22.47 55.90
CA PRO A 84 -4.81 -22.34 54.98
C PRO A 84 -5.04 -22.39 53.44
N HIS A 85 -3.95 -22.10 52.72
CA HIS A 85 -3.60 -22.40 51.31
C HIS A 85 -4.18 -21.55 50.15
N HIS A 86 -3.45 -21.62 49.02
CA HIS A 86 -3.55 -20.74 47.85
C HIS A 86 -4.54 -21.25 46.78
N CYS A 87 -5.20 -20.31 46.11
CA CYS A 87 -5.50 -20.31 44.66
C CYS A 87 -5.67 -18.84 44.21
N ASP A 88 -5.58 -18.58 42.90
CA ASP A 88 -5.37 -17.24 42.35
C ASP A 88 -6.57 -16.28 42.43
N ALA A 89 -6.30 -15.02 42.78
CA ALA A 89 -7.25 -13.92 42.73
C ALA A 89 -7.09 -13.11 41.43
N ALA A 90 -7.40 -13.73 40.29
CA ALA A 90 -7.23 -13.18 38.95
C ALA A 90 -8.55 -13.08 38.14
N LEU A 91 -9.67 -12.78 38.80
CA LEU A 91 -10.96 -12.47 38.17
C LEU A 91 -11.70 -11.35 38.93
N PHE A 92 -12.66 -10.72 38.25
CA PHE A 92 -13.46 -9.55 38.67
C PHE A 92 -12.67 -8.23 38.76
N GLY A 93 -12.54 -7.52 37.63
CA GLY A 93 -11.81 -6.25 37.58
C GLY A 93 -12.12 -5.24 36.45
N LYS A 94 -13.08 -5.50 35.54
CA LYS A 94 -13.62 -4.53 34.57
C LYS A 94 -14.82 -5.12 33.81
N VAL A 95 -16.04 -4.64 34.08
CA VAL A 95 -17.19 -4.87 33.18
C VAL A 95 -17.19 -3.77 32.13
N ALA A 96 -16.50 -4.00 31.01
CA ALA A 96 -16.73 -3.20 29.81
C ALA A 96 -18.16 -3.46 29.32
N LYS A 97 -18.87 -2.42 28.89
CA LYS A 97 -20.14 -2.61 28.17
C LYS A 97 -19.84 -3.25 26.82
N THR A 98 -20.12 -4.55 26.70
CA THR A 98 -20.10 -5.25 25.41
C THR A 98 -21.16 -4.63 24.49
N ARG A 99 -20.70 -3.80 23.55
CA ARG A 99 -21.52 -3.37 22.41
C ARG A 99 -21.93 -4.59 21.60
N THR A 100 -23.14 -4.56 21.06
CA THR A 100 -23.63 -5.61 20.16
C THR A 100 -22.96 -5.47 18.79
N THR A 101 -22.95 -6.54 18.01
CA THR A 101 -22.53 -6.49 16.60
C THR A 101 -23.49 -5.67 15.73
N TRP A 102 -24.60 -5.17 16.26
CA TRP A 102 -25.46 -4.19 15.59
C TRP A 102 -24.98 -2.74 15.79
N ASP A 103 -24.48 -2.42 16.98
CA ASP A 103 -23.83 -1.12 17.27
C ASP A 103 -22.57 -0.90 16.43
N ALA A 104 -22.01 -1.99 15.89
CA ALA A 104 -20.83 -2.00 15.01
C ALA A 104 -21.05 -1.35 13.64
N LEU A 105 -22.30 -1.26 13.15
CA LEU A 105 -22.62 -0.85 11.77
C LEU A 105 -22.50 0.66 11.50
N ASN A 106 -22.06 1.45 12.48
CA ASN A 106 -21.82 2.91 12.37
C ASN A 106 -23.01 3.70 11.75
N GLY A 107 -24.25 3.31 12.07
CA GLY A 107 -25.46 3.94 11.54
C GLY A 107 -25.87 3.52 10.13
N LYS A 108 -25.11 2.65 9.44
CA LYS A 108 -25.69 1.82 8.37
C LYS A 108 -26.71 0.87 9.02
N GLY A 109 -27.88 0.71 8.41
CA GLY A 109 -29.07 0.15 9.06
C GLY A 109 -29.19 -1.37 8.99
N ASN A 110 -28.63 -1.99 7.96
CA ASN A 110 -28.75 -3.41 7.65
C ASN A 110 -27.35 -4.08 7.55
N ILE A 111 -27.28 -5.41 7.66
CA ILE A 111 -26.15 -6.21 7.16
C ILE A 111 -26.57 -6.78 5.80
N ILE A 112 -25.77 -6.62 4.75
CA ILE A 112 -26.15 -7.03 3.40
C ILE A 112 -25.15 -8.06 2.88
N LEU A 113 -25.61 -9.28 2.63
CA LEU A 113 -24.82 -10.38 2.09
C LEU A 113 -24.89 -10.39 0.56
N MET A 114 -23.74 -10.18 -0.06
CA MET A 114 -23.54 -10.19 -1.50
C MET A 114 -22.61 -11.36 -1.89
N GLY A 115 -22.82 -11.96 -3.05
CA GLY A 115 -22.02 -13.10 -3.52
C GLY A 115 -22.73 -13.91 -4.60
N LEU A 116 -21.98 -14.70 -5.37
CA LEU A 116 -22.53 -15.48 -6.48
C LEU A 116 -23.56 -16.54 -6.00
N PRO A 117 -24.46 -17.05 -6.85
CA PRO A 117 -25.30 -18.19 -6.49
C PRO A 117 -24.43 -19.37 -6.02
N GLY A 118 -24.71 -19.92 -4.84
CA GLY A 118 -23.86 -20.94 -4.20
C GLY A 118 -22.80 -20.43 -3.21
N SER A 119 -22.59 -19.11 -3.06
CA SER A 119 -21.65 -18.57 -2.06
C SER A 119 -22.11 -18.80 -0.59
N GLY A 120 -23.41 -19.00 -0.38
CA GLY A 120 -24.00 -19.32 0.94
C GLY A 120 -24.95 -18.26 1.52
N LYS A 121 -25.10 -17.09 0.86
CA LYS A 121 -25.90 -15.92 1.30
C LYS A 121 -27.08 -16.26 2.22
N THR A 122 -28.14 -16.86 1.68
CA THR A 122 -29.39 -17.22 2.37
C THR A 122 -29.16 -18.03 3.65
N THR A 123 -28.32 -19.05 3.60
CA THR A 123 -28.01 -19.92 4.75
C THR A 123 -27.22 -19.16 5.82
N THR A 124 -26.22 -18.37 5.40
CA THR A 124 -25.44 -17.50 6.29
C THR A 124 -26.32 -16.42 6.91
N GLY A 125 -27.25 -15.82 6.15
CA GLY A 125 -28.16 -14.78 6.62
C GLY A 125 -29.11 -15.29 7.69
N ARG A 126 -29.72 -16.46 7.49
CA ARG A 126 -30.57 -17.13 8.48
C ARG A 126 -29.79 -17.47 9.77
N LEU A 127 -28.55 -17.95 9.66
CA LEU A 127 -27.68 -18.21 10.83
C LEU A 127 -27.18 -16.95 11.54
N LEU A 128 -26.98 -15.83 10.82
CA LEU A 128 -26.65 -14.55 11.43
C LEU A 128 -27.85 -13.95 12.15
N ALA A 129 -29.06 -14.13 11.62
CA ALA A 129 -30.31 -13.64 12.22
C ALA A 129 -30.59 -14.32 13.56
N GLU A 130 -30.41 -15.64 13.63
CA GLU A 130 -30.43 -16.42 14.87
C GLU A 130 -29.35 -15.95 15.86
N LYS A 131 -28.10 -15.76 15.41
CA LYS A 131 -26.97 -15.33 16.26
C LYS A 131 -27.06 -13.88 16.75
N LEU A 132 -27.84 -13.01 16.11
CA LEU A 132 -27.91 -11.57 16.39
C LEU A 132 -29.26 -11.09 16.95
N ASP A 133 -30.28 -11.95 16.98
CA ASP A 133 -31.68 -11.60 17.28
C ASP A 133 -32.19 -10.46 16.38
N LYS A 134 -32.21 -10.72 15.07
CA LYS A 134 -32.54 -9.73 14.02
C LYS A 134 -33.41 -10.34 12.91
N PRO A 135 -34.29 -9.56 12.26
CA PRO A 135 -34.99 -10.01 11.06
C PRO A 135 -34.01 -10.39 9.94
N VAL A 136 -34.35 -11.43 9.19
CA VAL A 136 -33.72 -11.75 7.90
C VAL A 136 -34.67 -11.36 6.77
N VAL A 137 -34.12 -10.96 5.63
CA VAL A 137 -34.83 -10.78 4.36
C VAL A 137 -33.99 -11.45 3.28
N ASP A 138 -34.46 -12.54 2.70
CA ASP A 138 -33.93 -13.02 1.43
C ASP A 138 -34.63 -12.30 0.29
N VAL A 139 -33.88 -11.71 -0.65
CA VAL A 139 -34.49 -10.92 -1.72
C VAL A 139 -35.34 -11.80 -2.66
N ASP A 140 -34.95 -13.05 -2.92
CA ASP A 140 -35.66 -13.92 -3.85
C ASP A 140 -36.97 -14.46 -3.23
N ASP A 141 -36.91 -14.93 -1.98
CA ASP A 141 -38.06 -15.49 -1.24
C ASP A 141 -38.98 -14.38 -0.65
N ASP A 142 -38.42 -13.41 0.09
CA ASP A 142 -39.18 -12.50 0.97
C ASP A 142 -39.52 -11.13 0.32
N LEU A 143 -38.87 -10.75 -0.79
CA LEU A 143 -39.12 -9.46 -1.48
C LEU A 143 -39.68 -9.63 -2.89
N LEU A 144 -38.96 -10.31 -3.79
CA LEU A 144 -39.32 -10.42 -5.21
C LEU A 144 -40.60 -11.24 -5.42
N THR A 145 -40.70 -12.40 -4.78
CA THR A 145 -41.85 -13.30 -4.92
C THR A 145 -43.17 -12.65 -4.44
N PRO A 146 -43.23 -11.97 -3.27
CA PRO A 146 -44.39 -11.17 -2.88
C PRO A 146 -44.67 -9.96 -3.79
N TYR A 147 -43.63 -9.24 -4.25
CA TYR A 147 -43.78 -8.04 -5.08
C TYR A 147 -44.33 -8.36 -6.49
N TRP A 148 -44.00 -9.52 -7.06
CA TRP A 148 -44.51 -9.95 -8.37
C TRP A 148 -45.74 -10.88 -8.30
N GLY A 149 -46.04 -11.48 -7.15
CA GLY A 149 -47.11 -12.47 -6.99
C GLY A 149 -46.87 -13.80 -7.72
N MET A 150 -45.61 -14.11 -8.04
CA MET A 150 -45.15 -15.32 -8.75
C MET A 150 -43.68 -15.59 -8.41
N SER A 151 -43.18 -16.79 -8.67
CA SER A 151 -41.77 -17.10 -8.37
C SER A 151 -40.80 -16.31 -9.26
N VAL A 152 -39.57 -16.13 -8.77
CA VAL A 152 -38.46 -15.54 -9.53
C VAL A 152 -38.21 -16.27 -10.86
N ALA A 153 -38.37 -17.60 -10.88
CA ALA A 153 -38.19 -18.42 -12.07
C ALA A 153 -39.31 -18.19 -13.10
N ASP A 154 -40.57 -18.14 -12.66
CA ASP A 154 -41.72 -17.83 -13.53
C ASP A 154 -41.59 -16.43 -14.13
N LYS A 155 -41.16 -15.46 -13.31
CA LYS A 155 -40.93 -14.08 -13.75
C LYS A 155 -39.86 -14.01 -14.82
N LEU A 156 -38.70 -14.66 -14.61
CA LEU A 156 -37.62 -14.71 -15.59
C LEU A 156 -38.08 -15.37 -16.90
N GLY A 157 -38.87 -16.44 -16.83
CA GLY A 157 -39.50 -17.07 -17.99
C GLY A 157 -40.50 -16.17 -18.72
N GLN A 158 -41.23 -15.31 -17.99
CA GLN A 158 -42.22 -14.39 -18.56
C GLN A 158 -41.59 -13.20 -19.32
N ILE A 159 -40.55 -12.57 -18.77
CA ILE A 159 -40.03 -11.28 -19.29
C ILE A 159 -38.62 -11.34 -19.91
N GLY A 160 -37.88 -12.42 -19.68
CA GLY A 160 -36.53 -12.64 -20.19
C GLY A 160 -35.45 -11.77 -19.52
N ASP A 161 -34.20 -12.23 -19.62
CA ASP A 161 -33.01 -11.69 -18.95
C ASP A 161 -32.89 -10.16 -19.04
N HIS A 162 -33.10 -9.58 -20.23
CA HIS A 162 -32.92 -8.15 -20.48
C HIS A 162 -33.92 -7.27 -19.69
N ARG A 163 -35.17 -7.73 -19.49
CA ARG A 163 -36.16 -6.97 -18.71
C ARG A 163 -36.14 -7.34 -17.24
N PHE A 164 -35.62 -8.53 -16.90
CA PHE A 164 -35.55 -9.00 -15.52
C PHE A 164 -34.74 -8.08 -14.61
N LEU A 165 -33.54 -7.65 -15.01
CA LEU A 165 -32.68 -6.79 -14.17
C LEU A 165 -33.34 -5.45 -13.79
N GLU A 166 -34.10 -4.85 -14.70
CA GLU A 166 -34.86 -3.62 -14.47
C GLU A 166 -36.02 -3.80 -13.49
N GLU A 167 -36.78 -4.90 -13.62
CA GLU A 167 -37.90 -5.20 -12.73
C GLU A 167 -37.44 -5.66 -11.35
N GLU A 168 -36.30 -6.38 -11.27
CA GLU A 168 -35.62 -6.76 -10.03
C GLU A 168 -35.09 -5.51 -9.30
N GLY A 169 -34.46 -4.60 -10.05
CA GLY A 169 -33.98 -3.32 -9.53
C GLY A 169 -35.09 -2.44 -8.94
N LYS A 170 -36.26 -2.38 -9.59
CA LYS A 170 -37.45 -1.65 -9.08
C LYS A 170 -37.99 -2.22 -7.78
N ALA A 171 -38.03 -3.55 -7.65
CA ALA A 171 -38.42 -4.20 -6.40
C ALA A 171 -37.38 -3.95 -5.29
N LEU A 172 -36.09 -4.07 -5.60
CA LEU A 172 -35.01 -3.81 -4.63
C LEU A 172 -34.97 -2.34 -4.16
N LEU A 173 -35.41 -1.40 -5.01
CA LEU A 173 -35.60 0.01 -4.63
C LEU A 173 -36.69 0.24 -3.56
N THR A 174 -37.56 -0.74 -3.25
CA THR A 174 -38.49 -0.64 -2.11
C THR A 174 -37.89 -1.15 -0.79
N LEU A 175 -36.67 -1.70 -0.78
CA LEU A 175 -36.01 -2.15 0.45
C LEU A 175 -35.44 -0.96 1.25
N ASP A 176 -35.80 -0.84 2.52
CA ASP A 176 -35.40 0.26 3.40
C ASP A 176 -34.47 -0.17 4.54
N LYS A 177 -34.02 0.80 5.36
CA LYS A 177 -33.25 0.57 6.59
C LYS A 177 -34.17 -0.03 7.67
N GLN A 178 -34.00 -1.30 8.00
CA GLN A 178 -34.93 -2.06 8.85
C GLN A 178 -34.24 -2.96 9.89
N ALA A 179 -33.01 -2.64 10.31
CA ALA A 179 -32.29 -3.36 11.37
C ALA A 179 -32.16 -4.87 11.10
N SER A 180 -32.00 -5.24 9.82
CA SER A 180 -32.15 -6.59 9.29
C SER A 180 -30.93 -7.10 8.53
N ILE A 181 -30.87 -8.42 8.34
CA ILE A 181 -29.84 -9.10 7.54
C ILE A 181 -30.45 -9.45 6.18
N VAL A 182 -29.93 -8.83 5.12
CA VAL A 182 -30.45 -8.91 3.76
C VAL A 182 -29.57 -9.85 2.94
N SER A 183 -30.13 -10.91 2.39
CA SER A 183 -29.46 -11.74 1.38
C SER A 183 -29.88 -11.26 0.00
N LEU A 184 -28.96 -10.63 -0.74
CA LEU A 184 -29.23 -10.18 -2.12
C LEU A 184 -29.41 -11.38 -3.06
N SER A 185 -30.12 -11.20 -4.17
CA SER A 185 -30.18 -12.17 -5.26
C SER A 185 -28.81 -12.37 -5.92
N GLY A 186 -28.73 -13.35 -6.82
CA GLY A 186 -27.59 -13.48 -7.73
C GLY A 186 -27.42 -12.32 -8.71
N SER A 187 -28.45 -11.54 -9.02
CA SER A 187 -28.46 -10.52 -10.09
C SER A 187 -28.35 -9.09 -9.57
N ASN A 188 -28.79 -8.82 -8.33
CA ASN A 188 -28.87 -7.45 -7.79
C ASN A 188 -27.62 -6.57 -8.01
N PRO A 189 -26.37 -7.05 -7.87
CA PRO A 189 -25.17 -6.22 -8.06
C PRO A 189 -25.05 -5.60 -9.45
N LEU A 190 -25.71 -6.18 -10.46
CA LEU A 190 -25.70 -5.71 -11.85
C LEU A 190 -26.56 -4.46 -12.08
N HIS A 191 -27.56 -4.21 -11.23
CA HIS A 191 -28.46 -3.06 -11.39
C HIS A 191 -27.99 -1.88 -10.51
N HIS A 192 -27.36 -0.89 -11.17
CA HIS A 192 -26.62 0.19 -10.52
C HIS A 192 -27.45 1.00 -9.51
N ASP A 193 -28.64 1.47 -9.92
CA ASP A 193 -29.38 2.47 -9.13
C ASP A 193 -30.01 1.88 -7.86
N SER A 194 -30.38 0.59 -7.88
CA SER A 194 -30.78 -0.12 -6.67
C SER A 194 -29.58 -0.36 -5.76
N MET A 195 -28.42 -0.76 -6.29
CA MET A 195 -27.21 -0.93 -5.47
C MET A 195 -26.76 0.39 -4.83
N ALA A 196 -26.91 1.52 -5.53
CA ALA A 196 -26.68 2.86 -4.99
C ALA A 196 -27.69 3.31 -3.91
N LYS A 197 -28.81 2.60 -3.72
CA LYS A 197 -29.66 2.69 -2.52
C LYS A 197 -29.20 1.73 -1.42
N ILE A 198 -28.84 0.50 -1.80
CA ILE A 198 -28.48 -0.62 -0.92
C ILE A 198 -27.19 -0.37 -0.13
N ASP A 199 -26.12 0.16 -0.75
CA ASP A 199 -24.90 0.60 -0.04
C ASP A 199 -25.23 1.63 1.06
N LYS A 200 -26.08 2.61 0.75
CA LYS A 200 -26.53 3.62 1.71
C LYS A 200 -27.44 3.03 2.80
N ALA A 201 -28.03 1.85 2.58
CA ALA A 201 -28.93 1.17 3.50
C ALA A 201 -28.19 0.35 4.56
N GLY A 202 -27.11 -0.36 4.21
CA GLY A 202 -26.44 -1.31 5.10
C GLY A 202 -24.96 -1.58 4.76
N VAL A 203 -24.25 -2.29 5.64
CA VAL A 203 -22.87 -2.71 5.38
C VAL A 203 -22.89 -3.86 4.38
N VAL A 204 -22.27 -3.69 3.21
CA VAL A 204 -22.27 -4.68 2.12
C VAL A 204 -21.06 -5.60 2.25
N ILE A 205 -21.33 -6.89 2.45
CA ILE A 205 -20.34 -7.93 2.72
C ILE A 205 -20.31 -8.89 1.54
N TYR A 206 -19.19 -8.88 0.80
CA TYR A 206 -18.96 -9.80 -0.32
C TYR A 206 -18.40 -11.13 0.19
N LEU A 207 -19.18 -12.19 0.03
CA LEU A 207 -18.80 -13.58 0.22
C LEU A 207 -18.02 -14.06 -1.02
N ASP A 208 -16.71 -13.79 -1.05
CA ASP A 208 -15.80 -14.09 -2.17
C ASP A 208 -15.42 -15.57 -2.13
N ALA A 209 -16.13 -16.37 -2.91
CA ALA A 209 -15.96 -17.82 -3.01
C ALA A 209 -15.18 -18.19 -4.27
N GLU A 210 -14.33 -19.21 -4.17
CA GLU A 210 -13.61 -19.76 -5.32
C GLU A 210 -14.57 -20.23 -6.43
N THR A 211 -14.18 -20.01 -7.69
CA THR A 211 -14.99 -20.41 -8.86
C THR A 211 -15.35 -21.90 -8.81
N GLU A 212 -14.42 -22.78 -8.45
CA GLU A 212 -14.68 -24.23 -8.33
C GLU A 212 -15.66 -24.57 -7.19
N THR A 213 -15.60 -23.84 -6.08
CA THR A 213 -16.56 -23.95 -4.96
C THR A 213 -17.96 -23.49 -5.40
N ILE A 214 -18.06 -22.45 -6.22
CA ILE A 214 -19.33 -22.01 -6.82
C ILE A 214 -19.87 -23.04 -7.83
N LEU A 215 -19.04 -23.51 -8.76
CA LEU A 215 -19.42 -24.48 -9.80
C LEU A 215 -19.92 -25.82 -9.22
N SER A 216 -19.23 -26.33 -8.20
CA SER A 216 -19.60 -27.60 -7.54
C SER A 216 -20.93 -27.48 -6.78
N ARG A 217 -21.15 -26.37 -6.06
CA ARG A 217 -22.41 -26.09 -5.35
C ARG A 217 -23.58 -25.82 -6.31
N GLN A 218 -23.37 -25.13 -7.44
CA GLN A 218 -24.44 -24.93 -8.42
C GLN A 218 -24.88 -26.24 -9.10
N LYS A 219 -23.94 -27.15 -9.40
CA LYS A 219 -24.24 -28.48 -9.95
C LYS A 219 -25.09 -29.34 -9.01
N SER A 220 -24.91 -29.26 -7.69
CA SER A 220 -25.76 -29.98 -6.74
C SER A 220 -27.13 -29.31 -6.52
N MET A 221 -27.23 -27.99 -6.70
CA MET A 221 -28.49 -27.23 -6.61
C MET A 221 -29.37 -27.29 -7.87
N LYS A 222 -28.88 -27.83 -9.00
CA LYS A 222 -29.60 -27.90 -10.30
C LYS A 222 -30.05 -26.53 -10.84
N VAL A 223 -29.18 -25.52 -10.72
CA VAL A 223 -29.45 -24.17 -11.23
C VAL A 223 -29.00 -24.10 -12.70
N ASP A 224 -29.89 -24.45 -13.62
CA ASP A 224 -29.57 -24.64 -15.05
C ASP A 224 -29.42 -23.33 -15.86
N ARG A 225 -29.69 -22.15 -15.27
CA ARG A 225 -29.60 -20.85 -15.95
C ARG A 225 -29.19 -19.74 -14.99
N ILE A 226 -28.22 -18.92 -15.38
CA ILE A 226 -27.88 -17.64 -14.73
C ILE A 226 -28.19 -16.48 -15.68
N ILE A 227 -28.85 -15.46 -15.14
CA ILE A 227 -29.26 -14.25 -15.88
C ILE A 227 -28.04 -13.59 -16.56
N GLY A 228 -28.16 -13.31 -17.86
CA GLY A 228 -27.08 -12.73 -18.67
C GLY A 228 -26.12 -13.75 -19.27
N MET A 229 -26.41 -15.05 -19.20
CA MET A 229 -25.83 -16.02 -20.12
C MET A 229 -26.36 -15.78 -21.54
N GLY A 230 -25.55 -15.14 -22.38
CA GLY A 230 -25.74 -15.19 -23.84
C GLY A 230 -25.54 -16.62 -24.36
N GLU A 231 -26.15 -16.95 -25.49
CA GLU A 231 -26.04 -18.29 -26.08
C GLU A 231 -24.58 -18.68 -26.32
N GLY A 232 -24.12 -19.74 -25.66
CA GLY A 232 -22.74 -20.25 -25.75
C GLY A 232 -21.72 -19.63 -24.77
N ALA A 233 -22.11 -18.69 -23.91
CA ALA A 233 -21.23 -18.18 -22.85
C ALA A 233 -21.01 -19.23 -21.75
N SER A 234 -19.77 -19.40 -21.28
CA SER A 234 -19.45 -20.33 -20.19
C SER A 234 -19.83 -19.76 -18.83
N LEU A 235 -20.10 -20.63 -17.87
CA LEU A 235 -20.45 -20.24 -16.50
C LEU A 235 -19.29 -19.53 -15.80
N GLU A 236 -18.05 -19.93 -16.10
CA GLU A 236 -16.82 -19.31 -15.65
C GLU A 236 -16.66 -17.89 -16.23
N GLN A 237 -16.99 -17.68 -17.51
CA GLN A 237 -16.97 -16.36 -18.14
C GLN A 237 -18.00 -15.41 -17.50
N VAL A 238 -19.20 -15.91 -17.20
CA VAL A 238 -20.25 -15.14 -16.51
C VAL A 238 -19.85 -14.83 -15.07
N ILE A 239 -19.22 -15.77 -14.35
CA ILE A 239 -18.67 -15.55 -13.00
C ILE A 239 -17.59 -14.46 -13.01
N GLU A 240 -16.64 -14.51 -13.95
CA GLU A 240 -15.54 -13.54 -14.02
C GLU A 240 -16.03 -12.14 -14.42
N ALA A 241 -16.91 -12.05 -15.43
CA ALA A 241 -17.52 -10.79 -15.83
C ALA A 241 -18.31 -10.13 -14.69
N ARG A 242 -18.98 -10.96 -13.86
CA ARG A 242 -19.69 -10.50 -12.65
C ARG A 242 -18.74 -10.06 -11.54
N ARG A 243 -17.60 -10.73 -11.32
CA ARG A 243 -16.68 -10.43 -10.19
C ARG A 243 -16.36 -8.93 -10.08
N HIS A 244 -16.01 -8.28 -11.19
CA HIS A 244 -15.69 -6.86 -11.20
C HIS A 244 -16.84 -5.99 -10.65
N THR A 245 -18.09 -6.28 -11.03
CA THR A 245 -19.26 -5.56 -10.53
C THR A 245 -19.46 -5.73 -9.02
N TYR A 246 -19.22 -6.93 -8.49
CA TYR A 246 -19.32 -7.21 -7.05
C TYR A 246 -18.22 -6.45 -6.28
N GLU A 247 -17.04 -6.32 -6.87
CA GLU A 247 -15.93 -5.56 -6.27
C GLU A 247 -16.18 -4.05 -6.23
N MET A 248 -17.13 -3.50 -7.00
CA MET A 248 -17.53 -2.09 -6.90
C MET A 248 -18.38 -1.75 -5.66
N TRP A 249 -19.12 -2.72 -5.10
CA TRP A 249 -20.24 -2.45 -4.17
C TRP A 249 -20.02 -2.84 -2.71
N HIS A 250 -18.88 -3.43 -2.35
CA HIS A 250 -18.66 -3.99 -1.02
C HIS A 250 -17.91 -3.04 -0.07
N ASP A 251 -18.34 -3.01 1.20
CA ASP A 251 -17.59 -2.45 2.32
C ASP A 251 -16.55 -3.45 2.85
N LEU A 252 -16.90 -4.75 2.82
CA LEU A 252 -16.15 -5.84 3.45
C LEU A 252 -16.08 -7.08 2.56
N ARG A 253 -14.96 -7.81 2.61
CA ARG A 253 -14.76 -9.09 1.93
C ARG A 253 -14.59 -10.22 2.93
N VAL A 254 -15.19 -11.38 2.65
CA VAL A 254 -15.03 -12.62 3.41
C VAL A 254 -14.71 -13.76 2.43
N PHE A 255 -13.53 -14.38 2.58
CA PHE A 255 -13.12 -15.52 1.76
C PHE A 255 -13.88 -16.79 2.15
N ILE A 256 -14.46 -17.47 1.15
CA ILE A 256 -15.24 -18.70 1.30
C ILE A 256 -14.52 -19.87 0.63
N HIS A 257 -14.09 -20.81 1.45
CA HIS A 257 -13.37 -22.02 1.03
C HIS A 257 -14.34 -23.18 0.84
N ALA A 258 -13.96 -24.16 0.01
CA ALA A 258 -14.74 -25.39 -0.19
C ALA A 258 -15.07 -26.11 1.14
N SER A 259 -14.16 -26.02 2.12
CA SER A 259 -14.25 -26.63 3.45
C SER A 259 -15.08 -25.88 4.48
N ASP A 260 -15.46 -24.62 4.24
CA ASP A 260 -16.19 -23.83 5.25
C ASP A 260 -17.63 -24.33 5.39
N THR A 261 -18.08 -24.60 6.62
CA THR A 261 -19.51 -24.80 6.90
C THR A 261 -20.23 -23.44 6.91
N PRO A 262 -21.57 -23.40 6.76
CA PRO A 262 -22.34 -22.17 6.89
C PRO A 262 -22.17 -21.45 8.24
N SER A 263 -21.84 -22.17 9.32
CA SER A 263 -21.54 -21.58 10.63
C SER A 263 -20.15 -20.94 10.68
N ASP A 264 -19.16 -21.51 9.99
CA ASP A 264 -17.83 -20.90 9.83
C ASP A 264 -17.93 -19.61 9.02
N VAL A 265 -18.66 -19.64 7.91
CA VAL A 265 -18.94 -18.44 7.09
C VAL A 265 -19.62 -17.35 7.93
N ALA A 266 -20.68 -17.69 8.67
CA ALA A 266 -21.32 -16.73 9.58
C ALA A 266 -20.36 -16.18 10.64
N SER A 267 -19.43 -17.00 11.14
CA SER A 267 -18.43 -16.57 12.13
C SER A 267 -17.34 -15.67 11.52
N LYS A 268 -16.92 -15.92 10.26
CA LYS A 268 -16.07 -15.01 9.50
C LYS A 268 -16.76 -13.66 9.24
N VAL A 269 -18.05 -13.67 8.89
CA VAL A 269 -18.84 -12.44 8.72
C VAL A 269 -18.92 -11.63 10.03
N MET A 270 -19.19 -12.29 11.16
CA MET A 270 -19.17 -11.64 12.49
C MET A 270 -17.81 -10.99 12.80
N ALA A 271 -16.70 -11.67 12.48
CA ALA A 271 -15.36 -11.12 12.66
C ALA A 271 -15.09 -9.91 11.74
N ALA A 272 -15.56 -9.95 10.49
CA ALA A 272 -15.44 -8.83 9.55
C ALA A 272 -16.22 -7.58 10.02
N ILE A 273 -17.45 -7.77 10.55
CA ILE A 273 -18.25 -6.67 11.12
C ILE A 273 -17.60 -6.13 12.40
N SER A 274 -17.03 -6.99 13.25
CA SER A 274 -16.28 -6.54 14.42
C SER A 274 -15.10 -5.66 14.03
N ARG A 275 -14.38 -6.02 12.95
CA ARG A 275 -13.28 -5.19 12.40
C ARG A 275 -13.77 -3.86 11.83
N PHE A 276 -14.96 -3.82 11.21
CA PHE A 276 -15.56 -2.60 10.66
C PHE A 276 -15.89 -1.54 11.73
N HIS A 277 -16.08 -1.97 12.99
CA HIS A 277 -16.26 -1.07 14.12
C HIS A 277 -14.93 -0.56 14.70
N ASP A 278 -13.97 -1.46 14.86
CA ASP A 278 -12.65 -1.18 15.43
C ASP A 278 -11.64 -2.21 14.90
N ASP A 279 -10.65 -1.75 14.13
CA ASP A 279 -9.57 -2.59 13.62
C ASP A 279 -8.27 -2.47 14.45
N GLY A 280 -8.30 -1.72 15.55
CA GLY A 280 -7.16 -1.40 16.41
C GLY A 280 -6.39 -0.14 16.01
N GLY A 281 -6.63 0.43 14.81
CA GLY A 281 -5.96 1.63 14.31
C GLY A 281 -4.43 1.54 14.33
N HIS A 282 -3.78 2.69 14.48
CA HIS A 282 -2.33 2.83 14.59
C HIS A 282 -1.95 3.54 15.89
N VAL A 283 -0.87 3.09 16.53
CA VAL A 283 -0.26 3.74 17.71
C VAL A 283 1.22 4.05 17.44
N SER A 284 1.83 4.87 18.29
CA SER A 284 3.28 5.10 18.24
C SER A 284 4.06 3.91 18.80
N THR A 285 5.22 3.63 18.22
CA THR A 285 6.23 2.73 18.78
C THR A 285 6.83 3.20 20.12
N ARG A 286 6.59 4.46 20.56
CA ARG A 286 7.19 5.04 21.78
C ARG A 286 6.19 5.55 22.82
N ASP A 287 4.89 5.31 22.65
CA ASP A 287 3.88 5.84 23.57
C ASP A 287 3.91 5.08 24.91
N VAL A 288 4.59 5.68 25.88
CA VAL A 288 4.67 5.23 27.28
C VAL A 288 3.57 5.80 28.17
N THR A 289 2.67 6.64 27.63
CA THR A 289 1.68 7.37 28.42
C THR A 289 0.43 6.55 28.75
N GLY A 290 0.21 5.44 28.04
CA GLY A 290 -0.94 4.57 28.24
C GLY A 290 -2.27 5.14 27.72
N HIS A 291 -2.27 6.28 27.01
CA HIS A 291 -3.44 6.76 26.29
C HIS A 291 -3.61 5.95 25.01
N GLU A 292 -4.75 5.28 24.83
CA GLU A 292 -5.07 4.59 23.57
C GLU A 292 -5.47 5.61 22.46
N SER A 293 -4.58 6.55 22.15
CA SER A 293 -4.75 7.57 21.11
C SER A 293 -4.54 6.99 19.71
N ARG A 294 -5.39 6.04 19.34
CA ARG A 294 -5.36 5.32 18.05
C ARG A 294 -5.62 6.29 16.91
N SER A 295 -4.73 6.31 15.93
CA SER A 295 -4.86 7.06 14.67
C SER A 295 -5.40 6.18 13.55
N THR A 296 -6.25 6.75 12.70
CA THR A 296 -6.73 6.13 11.45
C THR A 296 -5.59 5.89 10.45
N PHE A 297 -5.84 5.14 9.37
CA PHE A 297 -4.84 4.96 8.30
C PHE A 297 -4.50 6.30 7.63
N LEU A 298 -5.50 7.14 7.33
CA LEU A 298 -5.24 8.44 6.71
C LEU A 298 -4.47 9.38 7.65
N GLU A 299 -4.73 9.37 8.95
CA GLU A 299 -3.95 10.16 9.91
C GLU A 299 -2.50 9.70 10.00
N ALA A 300 -2.24 8.39 10.04
CA ALA A 300 -0.89 7.83 10.06
C ALA A 300 -0.11 8.14 8.76
N VAL A 301 -0.81 8.20 7.62
CA VAL A 301 -0.24 8.60 6.32
C VAL A 301 0.02 10.12 6.23
N LEU A 302 -0.87 10.96 6.76
CA LEU A 302 -0.72 12.42 6.71
C LEU A 302 0.35 12.93 7.67
N GLN A 303 0.39 12.39 8.90
CA GLN A 303 1.39 12.75 9.91
C GLN A 303 2.77 12.16 9.61
N GLY A 304 2.83 10.88 9.20
CA GLY A 304 4.06 10.15 8.85
C GLY A 304 4.97 9.77 10.05
N LEU A 305 5.09 10.66 11.03
CA LEU A 305 5.75 10.48 12.33
C LEU A 305 4.72 10.75 13.44
N ALA A 306 4.79 10.02 14.56
CA ALA A 306 3.92 10.28 15.70
C ALA A 306 4.38 11.50 16.53
N PRO A 307 3.49 12.17 17.29
CA PRO A 307 3.84 13.40 18.03
C PRO A 307 4.95 13.25 19.10
N ASP A 308 5.20 12.03 19.58
CA ASP A 308 6.28 11.67 20.50
C ASP A 308 7.63 11.37 19.80
N GLY A 309 7.68 11.53 18.47
CA GLY A 309 8.83 11.20 17.63
C GLY A 309 8.99 9.71 17.34
N GLY A 310 8.03 8.86 17.71
CA GLY A 310 7.96 7.45 17.32
C GLY A 310 7.31 7.23 15.95
N LEU A 311 7.20 5.97 15.56
CA LEU A 311 6.66 5.54 14.27
C LEU A 311 5.28 4.90 14.43
N PHE A 312 4.37 5.18 13.50
CA PHE A 312 3.06 4.51 13.50
C PHE A 312 3.18 3.00 13.20
N VAL A 313 2.52 2.18 14.00
CA VAL A 313 2.36 0.73 13.86
C VAL A 313 0.94 0.32 14.26
N ARG A 314 0.41 -0.75 13.65
CA ARG A 314 -0.85 -1.37 14.10
C ARG A 314 -0.56 -2.32 15.28
N PRO A 315 -1.17 -2.11 16.49
CA PRO A 315 -0.84 -2.88 17.69
C PRO A 315 -1.61 -4.20 17.80
N SER A 316 -2.88 -4.19 17.39
CA SER A 316 -3.76 -5.36 17.39
C SER A 316 -3.42 -6.31 16.25
N GLN A 317 -3.92 -7.55 16.33
CA GLN A 317 -3.56 -8.66 15.44
C GLN A 317 -3.43 -8.24 13.96
N ARG A 318 -2.21 -8.39 13.42
CA ARG A 318 -1.92 -8.24 11.99
C ARG A 318 -2.87 -9.14 11.18
N PRO A 319 -3.30 -8.73 9.97
CA PRO A 319 -4.22 -9.52 9.18
C PRO A 319 -3.58 -10.85 8.81
N LYS A 320 -4.28 -11.97 9.00
CA LYS A 320 -3.76 -13.31 8.69
C LYS A 320 -4.55 -13.94 7.56
N PHE A 321 -3.81 -14.47 6.60
CA PHE A 321 -4.25 -15.31 5.50
C PHE A 321 -3.81 -16.74 5.83
N SER A 322 -4.76 -17.67 5.85
CA SER A 322 -4.45 -19.10 5.84
C SER A 322 -3.86 -19.53 4.50
N LEU A 323 -3.32 -20.74 4.42
CA LEU A 323 -2.87 -21.30 3.14
C LEU A 323 -4.00 -21.37 2.10
N ASN A 324 -5.25 -21.57 2.53
CA ASN A 324 -6.42 -21.52 1.66
C ASN A 324 -6.69 -20.08 1.18
N ASP A 325 -6.60 -19.07 2.05
CA ASP A 325 -6.75 -17.68 1.63
C ASP A 325 -5.65 -17.29 0.61
N LEU A 326 -4.40 -17.74 0.82
CA LEU A 326 -3.31 -17.57 -0.15
C LEU A 326 -3.55 -18.34 -1.46
N GLN A 327 -4.15 -19.53 -1.42
CA GLN A 327 -4.53 -20.31 -2.60
C GLN A 327 -5.47 -19.51 -3.51
N THR A 328 -6.46 -18.80 -2.95
CA THR A 328 -7.37 -17.93 -3.72
C THR A 328 -6.65 -16.82 -4.50
N LEU A 329 -5.43 -16.43 -4.07
CA LEU A 329 -4.64 -15.36 -4.68
C LEU A 329 -3.75 -15.83 -5.85
N LEU A 330 -3.55 -17.14 -6.04
CA LEU A 330 -2.73 -17.69 -7.12
C LEU A 330 -3.18 -17.31 -8.54
N PRO A 331 -4.47 -17.49 -8.94
CA PRO A 331 -4.91 -17.18 -10.31
C PRO A 331 -4.86 -15.67 -10.61
N LEU A 332 -5.11 -14.85 -9.59
CA LEU A 332 -5.30 -13.40 -9.67
C LEU A 332 -4.10 -12.63 -10.24
N THR A 333 -4.37 -11.49 -10.88
CA THR A 333 -3.35 -10.52 -11.26
C THR A 333 -2.81 -9.77 -10.04
N ILE A 334 -1.64 -9.16 -10.18
CA ILE A 334 -1.00 -8.41 -9.10
C ILE A 334 -1.86 -7.24 -8.57
N ARG A 335 -2.78 -6.68 -9.37
CA ARG A 335 -3.73 -5.65 -8.91
C ARG A 335 -4.85 -6.24 -8.04
N GLU A 336 -5.41 -7.37 -8.43
CA GLU A 336 -6.44 -8.09 -7.65
C GLU A 336 -5.88 -8.66 -6.34
N ARG A 337 -4.61 -9.14 -6.37
CA ARG A 337 -3.84 -9.49 -5.17
C ARG A 337 -3.64 -8.26 -4.29
N ALA A 338 -3.23 -7.13 -4.85
CA ALA A 338 -3.04 -5.88 -4.11
C ALA A 338 -4.32 -5.38 -3.43
N LEU A 339 -5.46 -5.44 -4.12
CA LEU A 339 -6.75 -5.07 -3.57
C LEU A 339 -7.07 -5.90 -2.32
N ARG A 340 -7.08 -7.23 -2.45
CA ARG A 340 -7.37 -8.18 -1.35
C ARG A 340 -6.39 -8.08 -0.18
N LEU A 341 -5.11 -7.84 -0.45
CA LEU A 341 -4.09 -7.67 0.60
C LEU A 341 -4.23 -6.33 1.31
N LEU A 342 -4.51 -5.23 0.60
CA LEU A 342 -4.61 -3.89 1.20
C LEU A 342 -5.94 -3.65 1.90
N GLU A 343 -7.05 -4.24 1.43
CA GLU A 343 -8.33 -4.34 2.15
C GLU A 343 -8.17 -4.91 3.56
N ALA A 344 -7.16 -5.76 3.79
CA ALA A 344 -6.87 -6.35 5.09
C ALA A 344 -6.19 -5.36 6.06
N TRP A 345 -5.47 -4.36 5.54
CA TRP A 345 -4.67 -3.39 6.30
C TRP A 345 -5.26 -1.99 6.40
N ILE A 346 -6.13 -1.60 5.46
CA ILE A 346 -6.77 -0.28 5.39
C ILE A 346 -8.22 -0.44 5.85
N HIS A 347 -8.73 0.51 6.64
CA HIS A 347 -10.13 0.51 7.07
C HIS A 347 -11.05 0.99 5.94
N PRO A 348 -12.21 0.37 5.67
CA PRO A 348 -13.11 0.79 4.59
C PRO A 348 -13.70 2.20 4.77
N LEU A 349 -13.72 2.73 6.00
CA LEU A 349 -14.08 4.13 6.27
C LEU A 349 -12.93 5.12 6.00
N ASP A 350 -11.67 4.68 6.05
CA ASP A 350 -10.52 5.48 5.60
C ASP A 350 -10.55 5.56 4.06
N ILE A 351 -10.55 4.40 3.38
CA ILE A 351 -10.58 4.26 1.92
C ILE A 351 -11.44 3.04 1.60
N SER A 352 -12.52 3.22 0.83
CA SER A 352 -13.40 2.10 0.46
C SER A 352 -12.70 1.13 -0.52
N PRO A 353 -13.11 -0.15 -0.60
CA PRO A 353 -12.56 -1.08 -1.59
C PRO A 353 -12.65 -0.58 -3.03
N GLN A 354 -13.71 0.16 -3.38
CA GLN A 354 -13.87 0.80 -4.69
C GLN A 354 -12.82 1.91 -4.93
N GLU A 355 -12.60 2.80 -3.96
CA GLU A 355 -11.60 3.87 -4.05
C GLU A 355 -10.17 3.30 -4.08
N LEU A 356 -9.91 2.28 -3.27
CA LEU A 356 -8.64 1.54 -3.23
C LEU A 356 -8.36 0.81 -4.55
N SER A 357 -9.38 0.19 -5.16
CA SER A 357 -9.29 -0.43 -6.48
C SER A 357 -8.90 0.61 -7.53
N HIS A 358 -9.61 1.74 -7.61
CA HIS A 358 -9.27 2.84 -8.52
C HIS A 358 -7.84 3.38 -8.31
N PHE A 359 -7.39 3.47 -7.05
CA PHE A 359 -6.01 3.87 -6.75
C PHE A 359 -5.00 2.85 -7.29
N LEU A 360 -5.26 1.55 -7.13
CA LEU A 360 -4.40 0.48 -7.66
C LEU A 360 -4.38 0.43 -9.19
N GLU A 361 -5.51 0.67 -9.85
CA GLU A 361 -5.58 0.75 -11.32
C GLU A 361 -4.69 1.85 -11.88
N MET A 362 -4.67 3.00 -11.21
CA MET A 362 -3.97 4.21 -11.61
C MET A 362 -2.52 4.30 -11.09
N SER A 363 -2.11 3.41 -10.17
CA SER A 363 -0.73 3.30 -9.67
C SER A 363 0.05 2.13 -10.28
N TYR A 364 -0.64 1.05 -10.64
CA TYR A 364 -0.05 -0.16 -11.24
C TYR A 364 -0.65 -0.40 -12.63
N THR A 365 -0.67 0.64 -13.47
CA THR A 365 -1.26 0.60 -14.82
C THR A 365 -0.35 -0.14 -15.81
N ARG A 366 -0.93 -0.85 -16.78
CA ARG A 366 -0.16 -1.40 -17.92
C ARG A 366 0.49 -0.26 -18.70
N GLY A 367 1.77 -0.41 -19.06
CA GLY A 367 2.55 0.63 -19.75
C GLY A 367 3.18 1.69 -18.82
N LEU A 368 2.82 1.72 -17.53
CA LEU A 368 3.62 2.42 -16.51
C LEU A 368 4.80 1.57 -16.03
N PHE A 369 4.64 0.25 -16.08
CA PHE A 369 5.69 -0.73 -15.80
C PHE A 369 6.17 -1.39 -17.10
N ASP A 370 7.48 -1.54 -17.26
CA ASP A 370 8.16 -2.01 -18.47
C ASP A 370 8.11 -3.55 -18.67
N HIS A 371 7.42 -4.27 -17.77
CA HIS A 371 7.27 -5.72 -17.81
C HIS A 371 5.83 -6.17 -17.47
N PRO A 372 5.22 -7.12 -18.22
CA PRO A 372 3.82 -7.51 -18.03
C PRO A 372 3.51 -8.19 -16.66
N ARG A 373 4.49 -8.84 -16.02
CA ARG A 373 4.35 -9.32 -14.62
C ARG A 373 4.59 -8.23 -13.55
N MET A 374 5.05 -7.04 -13.94
CA MET A 374 5.49 -5.90 -13.10
C MET A 374 6.67 -6.16 -12.15
N CYS A 375 6.70 -7.28 -11.42
CA CYS A 375 7.85 -7.72 -10.61
C CYS A 375 8.11 -9.23 -10.78
N PRO A 376 8.55 -9.67 -11.99
CA PRO A 376 8.78 -11.08 -12.26
C PRO A 376 9.86 -11.68 -11.35
N LEU A 377 9.71 -12.96 -11.03
CA LEU A 377 10.81 -13.78 -10.56
C LEU A 377 11.63 -14.30 -11.75
N VAL A 378 12.94 -14.33 -11.57
CA VAL A 378 13.94 -14.86 -12.51
C VAL A 378 14.91 -15.75 -11.74
N PRO A 379 15.07 -17.04 -12.09
CA PRO A 379 16.07 -17.90 -11.47
C PRO A 379 17.48 -17.45 -11.88
N LEU A 380 18.34 -17.18 -10.89
CA LEU A 380 19.78 -16.95 -11.07
C LEU A 380 20.57 -18.25 -10.87
N THR A 381 20.09 -19.12 -9.98
CA THR A 381 20.57 -20.49 -9.80
C THR A 381 19.38 -21.43 -9.55
N ARG A 382 19.62 -22.71 -9.28
CA ARG A 382 18.57 -23.67 -8.89
C ARG A 382 17.74 -23.21 -7.67
N ASN A 383 18.37 -22.47 -6.75
CA ASN A 383 17.77 -22.09 -5.46
C ASN A 383 17.62 -20.57 -5.26
N VAL A 384 18.37 -19.74 -6.00
CA VAL A 384 18.32 -18.28 -5.87
C VAL A 384 17.46 -17.70 -6.99
N TYR A 385 16.36 -17.04 -6.61
CA TYR A 385 15.41 -16.41 -7.53
C TYR A 385 15.43 -14.90 -7.27
N THR A 386 15.83 -14.08 -8.24
CA THR A 386 15.71 -12.62 -8.07
C THR A 386 14.32 -12.15 -8.45
N GLN A 387 13.73 -11.29 -7.63
CA GLN A 387 12.51 -10.57 -7.95
C GLN A 387 12.88 -9.20 -8.53
N GLU A 388 12.59 -8.98 -9.82
CA GLU A 388 12.92 -7.74 -10.51
C GLU A 388 11.94 -6.63 -10.10
N LEU A 389 12.21 -5.90 -9.02
CA LEU A 389 11.32 -4.83 -8.52
C LEU A 389 11.46 -3.51 -9.29
N PHE A 390 12.33 -3.47 -10.29
CA PHE A 390 12.83 -2.28 -10.97
C PHE A 390 12.21 -1.99 -12.34
N HIS A 391 11.03 -2.56 -12.65
CA HIS A 391 10.31 -2.26 -13.90
C HIS A 391 9.39 -1.03 -13.81
N GLY A 392 9.42 -0.29 -12.70
CA GLY A 392 8.63 0.92 -12.51
C GLY A 392 9.20 2.16 -13.24
N PRO A 393 8.49 3.29 -13.26
CA PRO A 393 8.86 4.48 -14.05
C PRO A 393 10.24 5.08 -13.74
N THR A 394 10.81 4.83 -12.55
CA THR A 394 12.16 5.29 -12.20
C THR A 394 13.21 4.18 -12.17
N ALA A 395 12.80 2.98 -12.57
CA ALA A 395 13.59 1.76 -12.58
C ALA A 395 14.16 1.36 -11.21
N SER A 396 13.36 1.50 -10.14
CA SER A 396 13.75 1.10 -8.78
C SER A 396 12.56 0.59 -7.96
N PHE A 397 12.82 -0.29 -6.98
CA PHE A 397 11.78 -0.86 -6.11
C PHE A 397 10.93 0.20 -5.36
N LYS A 398 11.46 1.43 -5.26
CA LYS A 398 10.82 2.55 -4.58
C LYS A 398 9.54 3.01 -5.29
N ASP A 399 9.40 2.69 -6.58
CA ASP A 399 8.18 2.94 -7.37
C ASP A 399 6.95 2.21 -6.80
N TRP A 400 7.09 0.98 -6.28
CA TRP A 400 6.00 0.23 -5.66
C TRP A 400 5.31 1.00 -4.52
N ALA A 401 6.10 1.72 -3.73
CA ALA A 401 5.62 2.60 -2.68
C ALA A 401 5.15 3.96 -3.22
N LEU A 402 5.95 4.59 -4.07
CA LEU A 402 5.78 6.01 -4.43
C LEU A 402 4.84 6.26 -5.60
N GLN A 403 4.42 5.24 -6.35
CA GLN A 403 3.27 5.37 -7.27
C GLN A 403 1.91 5.34 -6.53
N LEU A 404 1.84 4.76 -5.32
CA LEU A 404 0.59 4.58 -4.57
C LEU A 404 0.46 5.49 -3.35
N MET A 405 1.55 5.75 -2.61
CA MET A 405 1.57 6.65 -1.45
C MET A 405 0.99 8.05 -1.75
N PRO A 406 1.27 8.72 -2.90
CA PRO A 406 0.67 10.01 -3.21
C PRO A 406 -0.86 9.99 -3.24
N ARG A 407 -1.50 8.87 -3.65
CA ARG A 407 -2.97 8.75 -3.64
C ARG A 407 -3.51 8.77 -2.22
N PHE A 408 -2.94 7.94 -1.35
CA PHE A 408 -3.28 7.89 0.07
C PHE A 408 -3.04 9.25 0.75
N TYR A 409 -1.91 9.90 0.46
CA TYR A 409 -1.55 11.19 1.03
C TYR A 409 -2.50 12.30 0.57
N THR A 410 -2.80 12.37 -0.73
CA THR A 410 -3.76 13.32 -1.30
C THR A 410 -5.17 13.11 -0.75
N ARG A 411 -5.61 11.86 -0.58
CA ARG A 411 -6.89 11.52 0.06
C ARG A 411 -6.93 11.94 1.53
N ALA A 412 -5.85 11.71 2.28
CA ALA A 412 -5.73 12.10 3.67
C ALA A 412 -5.76 13.62 3.84
N ALA A 413 -4.96 14.36 3.06
CA ALA A 413 -4.94 15.82 3.05
C ALA A 413 -6.32 16.40 2.72
N ASN A 414 -6.93 15.94 1.61
CA ASN A 414 -8.26 16.39 1.17
C ASN A 414 -9.36 16.19 2.24
N HIS A 415 -9.27 15.13 3.04
CA HIS A 415 -10.31 14.73 3.99
C HIS A 415 -10.09 15.31 5.39
N LEU A 416 -8.86 15.24 5.90
CA LEU A 416 -8.53 15.61 7.28
C LEU A 416 -8.16 17.10 7.42
N ARG A 417 -7.70 17.75 6.34
CA ARG A 417 -7.20 19.14 6.34
C ARG A 417 -7.60 19.86 5.03
N PRO A 418 -8.90 19.97 4.71
CA PRO A 418 -9.37 20.50 3.42
C PRO A 418 -8.90 21.94 3.14
N ASP A 419 -8.74 22.76 4.18
CA ASP A 419 -8.35 24.17 4.08
C ASP A 419 -6.83 24.41 4.08
N GLN A 420 -6.02 23.37 3.86
CA GLN A 420 -4.56 23.43 3.88
C GLN A 420 -3.96 22.90 2.58
N ARG A 421 -2.85 23.51 2.15
CA ARG A 421 -1.99 22.98 1.08
C ARG A 421 -0.81 22.23 1.71
N PHE A 422 -0.23 21.28 0.97
CA PHE A 422 0.88 20.45 1.43
C PHE A 422 2.01 20.43 0.42
N LEU A 423 3.22 20.72 0.89
CA LEU A 423 4.45 20.59 0.13
C LEU A 423 5.33 19.48 0.70
N VAL A 424 5.43 18.39 -0.05
CA VAL A 424 6.24 17.23 0.29
C VAL A 424 7.71 17.54 0.00
N VAL A 425 8.52 17.62 1.05
CA VAL A 425 9.96 17.92 0.96
C VAL A 425 10.78 16.63 1.07
N ALA A 426 11.77 16.47 0.20
CA ALA A 426 12.80 15.44 0.34
C ALA A 426 14.19 15.95 -0.09
N ALA A 427 15.23 15.37 0.51
CA ALA A 427 16.59 15.42 0.00
C ALA A 427 16.92 14.07 -0.68
N THR A 428 17.76 14.06 -1.71
CA THR A 428 18.17 12.82 -2.36
C THR A 428 19.62 12.80 -2.83
N SER A 429 20.22 11.61 -2.77
CA SER A 429 21.45 11.21 -3.44
C SER A 429 21.18 10.29 -4.64
N GLY A 430 19.92 10.06 -5.03
CA GLY A 430 19.57 9.14 -6.12
C GLY A 430 18.08 8.85 -6.23
N ASP A 431 17.73 7.55 -6.33
CA ASP A 431 16.39 7.08 -6.70
C ASP A 431 15.21 7.73 -5.96
N THR A 432 15.33 7.94 -4.64
CA THR A 432 14.19 8.35 -3.79
C THR A 432 13.59 9.67 -4.25
N GLY A 433 14.41 10.62 -4.72
CA GLY A 433 13.93 11.87 -5.30
C GLY A 433 13.15 11.61 -6.58
N SER A 434 13.75 10.91 -7.55
CA SER A 434 13.11 10.59 -8.83
C SER A 434 11.75 9.91 -8.65
N ALA A 435 11.65 8.89 -7.77
CA ALA A 435 10.40 8.15 -7.54
C ALA A 435 9.34 8.99 -6.80
N THR A 436 9.77 9.88 -5.91
CA THR A 436 8.85 10.82 -5.21
C THR A 436 8.29 11.83 -6.21
N LEU A 437 9.15 12.41 -7.04
CA LEU A 437 8.81 13.37 -8.07
C LEU A 437 7.85 12.78 -9.11
N ASP A 438 8.17 11.60 -9.66
CA ASP A 438 7.30 10.93 -10.64
C ASP A 438 5.92 10.61 -10.02
N GLY A 439 5.90 10.04 -8.81
CA GLY A 439 4.67 9.75 -8.08
C GLY A 439 3.79 10.98 -7.84
N PHE A 440 4.34 12.07 -7.29
CA PHE A 440 3.55 13.29 -7.02
C PHE A 440 3.21 14.09 -8.28
N SER A 441 4.01 14.05 -9.35
CA SER A 441 3.69 14.74 -10.62
C SER A 441 2.39 14.23 -11.25
N ARG A 442 2.10 12.94 -11.11
CA ARG A 442 0.88 12.27 -11.58
C ARG A 442 -0.38 12.73 -10.82
N HIS A 443 -0.22 13.58 -9.80
CA HIS A 443 -1.28 14.21 -9.02
C HIS A 443 -1.46 15.71 -9.25
N ALA A 444 -0.82 16.28 -10.29
CA ALA A 444 -0.95 17.69 -10.69
C ALA A 444 -2.39 18.21 -10.86
N GLY A 445 -3.38 17.33 -11.06
CA GLY A 445 -4.80 17.70 -11.07
C GLY A 445 -5.37 18.11 -9.71
N ASN A 446 -4.64 17.95 -8.61
CA ASN A 446 -5.00 18.45 -7.28
C ASN A 446 -3.97 19.48 -6.80
N ALA A 447 -4.32 20.77 -6.90
CA ALA A 447 -3.49 21.90 -6.52
C ALA A 447 -3.09 21.95 -5.02
N ARG A 448 -3.71 21.13 -4.15
CA ARG A 448 -3.36 21.11 -2.72
C ARG A 448 -2.12 20.29 -2.37
N VAL A 449 -1.54 19.50 -3.28
CA VAL A 449 -0.37 18.66 -2.96
C VAL A 449 0.72 18.79 -4.03
N GLY A 450 1.85 19.39 -3.64
CA GLY A 450 3.07 19.46 -4.44
C GLY A 450 4.24 18.71 -3.79
N ALA A 451 5.33 18.55 -4.54
CA ALA A 451 6.58 17.99 -4.03
C ALA A 451 7.82 18.81 -4.46
N ILE A 452 8.77 18.96 -3.56
CA ILE A 452 10.06 19.61 -3.81
C ILE A 452 11.22 18.72 -3.38
N VAL A 453 12.18 18.53 -4.29
CA VAL A 453 13.36 17.68 -4.06
C VAL A 453 14.65 18.49 -4.18
N PHE A 454 15.46 18.37 -3.14
CA PHE A 454 16.85 18.83 -3.11
C PHE A 454 17.79 17.70 -3.53
N TYR A 455 18.76 18.02 -4.39
CA TYR A 455 19.88 17.11 -4.70
C TYR A 455 21.20 17.91 -4.62
N PRO A 456 22.30 17.29 -4.15
CA PRO A 456 23.60 17.93 -4.16
C PRO A 456 24.11 18.05 -5.61
N THR A 457 24.80 19.16 -5.93
CA THR A 457 25.45 19.33 -7.25
C THR A 457 26.52 18.26 -7.51
N ASN A 458 27.16 17.81 -6.43
CA ASN A 458 28.26 16.84 -6.39
C ASN A 458 27.78 15.48 -5.83
N ASN A 459 28.53 14.41 -6.10
CA ASN A 459 28.31 13.07 -5.52
C ASN A 459 26.90 12.48 -5.79
N ILE A 460 26.40 12.62 -7.02
CA ILE A 460 25.20 11.94 -7.53
C ILE A 460 25.48 11.40 -8.94
N SER A 461 24.97 10.20 -9.27
CA SER A 461 25.07 9.63 -10.62
C SER A 461 24.37 10.55 -11.63
N GLU A 462 25.03 10.90 -12.74
CA GLU A 462 24.45 11.80 -13.76
C GLU A 462 23.17 11.19 -14.37
N ILE A 463 23.01 9.86 -14.38
CA ILE A 463 21.77 9.19 -14.80
C ILE A 463 20.63 9.48 -13.80
N GLN A 464 20.87 9.32 -12.50
CA GLN A 464 19.87 9.59 -11.46
C GLN A 464 19.55 11.10 -11.36
N LYS A 465 20.56 11.96 -11.54
CA LYS A 465 20.42 13.41 -11.66
C LYS A 465 19.58 13.78 -12.88
N GLN A 466 19.85 13.20 -14.06
CA GLN A 466 19.05 13.40 -15.27
C GLN A 466 17.59 12.95 -15.10
N GLN A 467 17.33 11.78 -14.48
CA GLN A 467 15.97 11.36 -14.12
C GLN A 467 15.24 12.39 -13.23
N THR A 468 15.97 13.03 -12.33
CA THR A 468 15.43 13.99 -11.36
C THR A 468 15.14 15.34 -12.04
N ILE A 469 16.11 15.91 -12.78
CA ILE A 469 15.96 17.24 -13.40
C ILE A 469 15.11 17.26 -14.69
N ALA A 470 14.88 16.10 -15.31
CA ALA A 470 14.00 15.93 -16.46
C ALA A 470 12.53 15.63 -16.09
N MET A 471 12.17 15.74 -14.81
CA MET A 471 10.78 15.56 -14.36
C MET A 471 9.84 16.60 -14.97
N GLU A 472 8.58 16.21 -15.22
CA GLU A 472 7.53 17.09 -15.71
C GLU A 472 6.38 17.17 -14.70
N GLY A 473 5.68 18.31 -14.65
CA GLY A 473 4.52 18.53 -13.79
C GLY A 473 4.54 19.91 -13.12
N PRO A 474 3.42 20.64 -13.04
CA PRO A 474 3.38 21.96 -12.41
C PRO A 474 3.50 21.90 -10.88
N ASN A 475 3.07 20.81 -10.26
CA ASN A 475 3.11 20.60 -8.80
C ASN A 475 4.42 19.95 -8.31
N VAL A 476 5.46 19.85 -9.15
CA VAL A 476 6.78 19.33 -8.75
C VAL A 476 7.91 20.31 -9.04
N LYS A 477 8.90 20.35 -8.15
CA LYS A 477 10.09 21.20 -8.26
C LYS A 477 11.33 20.45 -7.85
N VAL A 478 12.42 20.70 -8.57
CA VAL A 478 13.76 20.24 -8.19
C VAL A 478 14.68 21.44 -8.04
N ILE A 479 15.51 21.41 -7.00
CA ILE A 479 16.53 22.42 -6.71
C ILE A 479 17.86 21.69 -6.50
N GLY A 480 18.87 22.08 -7.28
CA GLY A 480 20.25 21.71 -7.00
C GLY A 480 20.80 22.54 -5.85
N VAL A 481 21.53 21.94 -4.92
CA VAL A 481 22.19 22.63 -3.82
C VAL A 481 23.69 22.47 -3.96
N ASP A 482 24.44 23.58 -3.97
CA ASP A 482 25.88 23.55 -4.09
C ASP A 482 26.55 23.22 -2.76
N GLY A 483 26.57 21.91 -2.47
CA GLY A 483 27.00 21.29 -1.23
C GLY A 483 26.85 19.77 -1.32
N ASP A 484 26.90 19.08 -0.18
CA ASP A 484 26.75 17.63 -0.10
C ASP A 484 25.33 17.17 0.29
N PHE A 485 25.11 15.85 0.30
CA PHE A 485 23.84 15.24 0.67
C PHE A 485 23.48 15.47 2.15
N ASP A 486 24.47 15.54 3.05
CA ASP A 486 24.21 15.77 4.47
C ASP A 486 23.77 17.20 4.75
N TYR A 487 24.31 18.20 4.05
CA TYR A 487 23.80 19.57 4.06
C TYR A 487 22.33 19.61 3.57
N CYS A 488 22.02 18.90 2.48
CA CYS A 488 20.64 18.80 1.98
C CYS A 488 19.72 18.19 3.06
N GLN A 489 20.14 17.08 3.67
CA GLN A 489 19.40 16.39 4.74
C GLN A 489 19.24 17.23 6.01
N GLN A 490 20.27 17.98 6.42
CA GLN A 490 20.24 18.89 7.57
C GLN A 490 19.33 20.09 7.31
N THR A 491 19.38 20.66 6.10
CA THR A 491 18.47 21.74 5.67
C THR A 491 17.01 21.29 5.71
N VAL A 492 16.69 20.09 5.20
CA VAL A 492 15.33 19.53 5.33
C VAL A 492 14.91 19.42 6.79
N LYS A 493 15.76 18.88 7.69
CA LYS A 493 15.46 18.81 9.14
C LYS A 493 15.23 20.20 9.75
N ARG A 494 16.01 21.22 9.36
CA ARG A 494 15.89 22.59 9.85
C ARG A 494 14.58 23.26 9.43
N LEU A 495 14.15 23.09 8.18
CA LEU A 495 12.90 23.65 7.65
C LEU A 495 11.67 23.24 8.48
N PHE A 496 11.62 22.02 9.02
CA PHE A 496 10.50 21.59 9.87
C PHE A 496 10.46 22.29 11.23
N LEU A 497 11.60 22.78 11.75
CA LEU A 497 11.71 23.41 13.07
C LEU A 497 11.60 24.95 13.01
N ASP A 498 11.70 25.55 11.83
CA ASP A 498 11.79 27.00 11.64
C ASP A 498 10.41 27.67 11.61
N LYS A 499 10.03 28.23 12.77
CA LYS A 499 8.75 28.91 12.96
C LYS A 499 8.59 30.18 12.12
N ALA A 500 9.67 30.85 11.72
CA ALA A 500 9.59 32.05 10.90
C ALA A 500 9.33 31.66 9.44
N PHE A 501 10.07 30.68 8.93
CA PHE A 501 9.82 30.09 7.62
C PHE A 501 8.38 29.58 7.46
N HIS A 502 7.82 28.87 8.45
CA HIS A 502 6.41 28.42 8.41
C HIS A 502 5.41 29.57 8.41
N GLN A 503 5.73 30.75 8.96
CA GLN A 503 4.87 31.94 8.89
C GLN A 503 4.88 32.54 7.48
N ASP A 504 6.04 32.63 6.82
CA ASP A 504 6.18 33.12 5.44
C ASP A 504 5.55 32.17 4.39
N LEU A 505 5.43 30.89 4.73
CA LEU A 505 4.84 29.83 3.91
C LEU A 505 3.29 29.82 3.94
N GLY A 506 2.68 30.37 4.99
CA GLY A 506 1.23 30.65 5.06
C GLY A 506 0.36 29.42 5.33
N ASP A 507 -0.59 29.15 4.43
CA ASP A 507 -1.54 28.03 4.49
C ASP A 507 -0.96 26.69 4.00
N CYS A 508 0.24 26.72 3.43
CA CYS A 508 0.95 25.54 2.97
C CYS A 508 1.79 24.94 4.10
N GLN A 509 1.52 23.69 4.48
CA GLN A 509 2.32 22.92 5.43
C GLN A 509 3.42 22.12 4.72
N LEU A 510 4.60 22.00 5.32
CA LEU A 510 5.60 21.02 4.89
C LEU A 510 5.22 19.61 5.37
N SER A 511 5.60 18.60 4.59
CA SER A 511 5.50 17.18 4.98
C SER A 511 6.64 16.36 4.36
N VAL A 512 6.84 15.12 4.80
CA VAL A 512 7.92 14.23 4.33
C VAL A 512 7.39 12.92 3.73
N ALA A 513 7.74 12.64 2.48
CA ALA A 513 7.57 11.31 1.87
C ALA A 513 8.71 10.35 2.26
N ASN A 514 9.17 10.40 3.51
CA ASN A 514 10.31 9.61 3.99
C ASN A 514 9.93 8.14 4.22
N SER A 515 10.93 7.26 4.29
CA SER A 515 10.76 5.80 4.48
C SER A 515 10.04 5.39 5.78
N ILE A 516 9.82 6.33 6.70
CA ILE A 516 9.02 6.14 7.91
C ILE A 516 7.51 6.17 7.66
N ASN A 517 7.04 6.78 6.57
CA ASN A 517 5.61 6.96 6.33
C ASN A 517 4.92 5.60 6.11
N TRP A 518 3.82 5.33 6.82
CA TRP A 518 3.10 4.06 6.74
C TRP A 518 2.61 3.75 5.31
N GLY A 519 2.17 4.78 4.57
CA GLY A 519 1.76 4.68 3.17
C GLY A 519 2.89 4.34 2.20
N ARG A 520 4.17 4.46 2.61
CA ARG A 520 5.31 3.90 1.85
C ARG A 520 5.67 2.48 2.26
N LEU A 521 5.43 2.11 3.51
CA LEU A 521 5.80 0.79 4.05
C LEU A 521 4.81 -0.29 3.60
N LEU A 522 3.51 -0.02 3.68
CA LEU A 522 2.45 -0.98 3.39
C LEU A 522 2.46 -1.51 1.93
N PRO A 523 2.61 -0.69 0.87
CA PRO A 523 2.61 -1.20 -0.51
C PRO A 523 3.75 -2.17 -0.83
N GLN A 524 4.83 -2.18 -0.04
CA GLN A 524 5.96 -3.10 -0.26
C GLN A 524 5.63 -4.55 0.12
N VAL A 525 4.62 -4.76 0.99
CA VAL A 525 4.17 -6.11 1.38
C VAL A 525 3.63 -6.90 0.18
N LEU A 526 3.02 -6.20 -0.79
CA LEU A 526 2.44 -6.79 -2.00
C LEU A 526 3.42 -7.65 -2.78
N TYR A 527 4.61 -7.14 -3.09
CA TYR A 527 5.55 -7.86 -3.94
C TYR A 527 6.18 -9.05 -3.22
N HIS A 528 6.32 -9.00 -1.88
CA HIS A 528 6.76 -10.14 -1.08
C HIS A 528 5.74 -11.28 -1.09
N VAL A 529 4.45 -11.00 -0.90
CA VAL A 529 3.40 -12.02 -1.02
C VAL A 529 3.32 -12.55 -2.46
N THR A 530 3.42 -11.66 -3.45
CA THR A 530 3.41 -12.02 -4.88
C THR A 530 4.56 -12.96 -5.25
N ALA A 531 5.78 -12.75 -4.73
CA ALA A 531 6.92 -13.63 -5.01
C ALA A 531 6.65 -15.07 -4.56
N TYR A 532 6.14 -15.27 -3.35
CA TYR A 532 5.80 -16.62 -2.87
C TYR A 532 4.68 -17.25 -3.72
N LEU A 533 3.62 -16.50 -4.03
CA LEU A 533 2.53 -16.98 -4.89
C LEU A 533 3.01 -17.33 -6.30
N ASP A 534 3.98 -16.60 -6.84
CA ASP A 534 4.55 -16.87 -8.17
C ASP A 534 5.56 -18.03 -8.14
N LEU A 535 6.29 -18.27 -7.05
CA LEU A 535 7.05 -19.52 -6.86
C LEU A 535 6.12 -20.75 -6.84
N VAL A 536 4.96 -20.66 -6.19
CA VAL A 536 3.95 -21.74 -6.21
C VAL A 536 3.36 -21.91 -7.61
N LYS A 537 2.98 -20.80 -8.26
CA LYS A 537 2.35 -20.80 -9.60
C LYS A 537 3.27 -21.33 -10.70
N ASP A 538 4.55 -20.98 -10.65
CA ASP A 538 5.58 -21.45 -11.59
C ASP A 538 6.14 -22.84 -11.18
N ASN A 539 5.57 -23.49 -10.15
CA ASN A 539 5.88 -24.84 -9.64
C ASN A 539 7.32 -25.00 -9.10
N HIS A 540 7.89 -23.93 -8.53
CA HIS A 540 9.20 -23.96 -7.85
C HIS A 540 9.12 -24.39 -6.38
N VAL A 541 7.94 -24.25 -5.75
CA VAL A 541 7.59 -24.76 -4.41
C VAL A 541 6.13 -25.20 -4.38
N THR A 542 5.74 -26.03 -3.41
CA THR A 542 4.32 -26.34 -3.14
C THR A 542 3.70 -25.39 -2.11
N MET A 543 2.37 -25.28 -2.07
CA MET A 543 1.66 -24.38 -1.14
C MET A 543 1.84 -24.83 0.32
N GLY A 544 2.60 -24.05 1.09
CA GLY A 544 2.97 -24.30 2.48
C GLY A 544 4.47 -24.53 2.69
N GLU A 545 5.25 -24.72 1.62
CA GLU A 545 6.70 -24.93 1.72
C GLU A 545 7.46 -23.66 2.17
N PRO A 546 8.52 -23.82 2.99
CA PRO A 546 9.31 -22.72 3.50
C PRO A 546 10.19 -22.08 2.41
N VAL A 547 10.20 -20.74 2.38
CA VAL A 547 11.04 -19.93 1.48
C VAL A 547 11.84 -18.91 2.29
N ASP A 548 13.12 -18.69 1.98
CA ASP A 548 13.92 -17.61 2.59
C ASP A 548 13.85 -16.34 1.73
N TYR A 549 14.02 -15.16 2.32
CA TYR A 549 14.00 -13.88 1.59
C TYR A 549 15.28 -13.09 1.90
N CYS A 550 16.10 -12.78 0.89
CA CYS A 550 17.30 -11.96 1.02
C CYS A 550 17.10 -10.56 0.43
N ILE A 551 17.42 -9.54 1.22
CA ILE A 551 17.03 -8.16 0.93
C ILE A 551 18.23 -7.24 1.18
N PRO A 552 18.76 -6.55 0.14
CA PRO A 552 19.69 -5.44 0.29
C PRO A 552 19.05 -4.34 1.14
N THR A 553 19.59 -4.12 2.35
CA THR A 553 18.86 -3.40 3.41
C THR A 553 19.62 -2.16 3.88
N GLY A 554 19.09 -1.00 3.50
CA GLY A 554 19.43 0.30 4.08
C GLY A 554 18.46 0.66 5.22
N ASN A 555 17.44 1.47 4.93
CA ASN A 555 16.48 2.04 5.90
C ASN A 555 15.41 1.06 6.47
N PHE A 556 15.71 -0.25 6.50
CA PHE A 556 14.91 -1.40 7.01
C PHE A 556 13.49 -1.61 6.44
N GLY A 557 12.92 -0.66 5.69
CA GLY A 557 11.52 -0.72 5.25
C GLY A 557 11.16 -1.92 4.36
N ASN A 558 12.03 -2.28 3.41
CA ASN A 558 11.78 -3.43 2.51
C ASN A 558 11.75 -4.75 3.31
N ILE A 559 12.79 -5.05 4.10
CA ILE A 559 12.84 -6.28 4.91
C ILE A 559 11.77 -6.30 6.02
N LEU A 560 11.34 -5.15 6.55
CA LEU A 560 10.19 -5.07 7.45
C LEU A 560 8.86 -5.38 6.73
N SER A 561 8.72 -5.03 5.46
CA SER A 561 7.53 -5.43 4.68
C SER A 561 7.50 -6.92 4.35
N ALA A 562 8.67 -7.56 4.20
CA ALA A 562 8.78 -9.03 4.15
C ALA A 562 8.45 -9.68 5.51
N TYR A 563 8.87 -9.06 6.63
CA TYR A 563 8.39 -9.46 7.96
C TYR A 563 6.87 -9.37 8.09
N TYR A 564 6.23 -8.31 7.57
CA TYR A 564 4.77 -8.27 7.52
C TYR A 564 4.15 -9.34 6.63
N ALA A 565 4.74 -9.68 5.47
CA ALA A 565 4.27 -10.81 4.65
C ALA A 565 4.35 -12.15 5.41
N LYS A 566 5.44 -12.41 6.15
CA LYS A 566 5.60 -13.56 7.04
C LYS A 566 4.49 -13.60 8.11
N GLU A 567 4.25 -12.47 8.76
CA GLU A 567 3.22 -12.32 9.81
C GLU A 567 1.79 -12.41 9.27
N MET A 568 1.57 -12.12 7.98
CA MET A 568 0.31 -12.36 7.28
C MET A 568 0.07 -13.84 6.97
N GLY A 569 1.03 -14.75 7.20
CA GLY A 569 0.86 -16.18 6.98
C GLY A 569 1.58 -16.75 5.75
N VAL A 570 2.33 -15.94 5.00
CA VAL A 570 3.25 -16.45 3.96
C VAL A 570 4.33 -17.27 4.67
N PRO A 571 4.67 -18.49 4.20
CA PRO A 571 5.64 -19.39 4.87
C PRO A 571 7.11 -18.95 4.66
N ILE A 572 7.41 -17.67 4.88
CA ILE A 572 8.78 -17.17 4.89
C ILE A 572 9.50 -17.75 6.11
N ARG A 573 10.60 -18.47 5.91
CA ARG A 573 11.37 -19.14 6.97
C ARG A 573 12.36 -18.15 7.61
N GLN A 574 13.34 -17.66 6.85
CA GLN A 574 14.32 -16.66 7.31
C GLN A 574 14.28 -15.37 6.49
N LEU A 575 14.51 -14.25 7.17
CA LEU A 575 14.69 -12.93 6.56
C LEU A 575 16.20 -12.57 6.60
N VAL A 576 16.87 -12.59 5.46
CA VAL A 576 18.32 -12.37 5.36
C VAL A 576 18.60 -10.90 5.02
N CYS A 577 19.03 -10.15 6.02
CA CYS A 577 19.48 -8.76 5.88
C CYS A 577 20.87 -8.72 5.24
N ALA A 578 20.97 -8.19 4.02
CA ALA A 578 22.25 -7.98 3.35
C ALA A 578 22.66 -6.50 3.48
N SER A 579 23.79 -6.24 4.14
CA SER A 579 24.43 -4.92 4.21
C SER A 579 25.62 -4.83 3.26
N ASN A 580 26.01 -3.61 2.87
CA ASN A 580 27.35 -3.37 2.33
C ASN A 580 28.35 -3.11 3.48
N THR A 581 29.50 -2.51 3.19
CA THR A 581 30.53 -2.10 4.16
C THR A 581 29.99 -1.26 5.35
N ASN A 582 28.83 -0.61 5.23
CA ASN A 582 28.08 0.03 6.33
C ASN A 582 27.18 -1.00 7.06
N ASN A 583 27.81 -1.89 7.82
CA ASN A 583 27.21 -3.14 8.31
C ASN A 583 26.55 -3.07 9.71
N ILE A 584 26.16 -1.89 10.22
CA ILE A 584 25.57 -1.73 11.57
C ILE A 584 24.32 -2.60 11.82
N LEU A 585 23.52 -2.89 10.78
CA LEU A 585 22.38 -3.80 10.88
C LEU A 585 22.79 -5.26 11.06
N THR A 586 23.95 -5.65 10.54
CA THR A 586 24.53 -6.99 10.77
C THR A 586 24.97 -7.14 12.21
N GLU A 587 25.63 -6.13 12.81
CA GLU A 587 25.96 -6.15 14.24
C GLU A 587 24.71 -6.21 15.13
N PHE A 588 23.67 -5.44 14.81
CA PHE A 588 22.42 -5.48 15.58
C PHE A 588 21.75 -6.86 15.55
N LEU A 589 21.61 -7.47 14.36
CA LEU A 589 20.92 -8.76 14.23
C LEU A 589 21.76 -9.96 14.74
N THR A 590 23.10 -9.84 14.78
CA THR A 590 23.99 -10.93 15.24
C THR A 590 24.43 -10.80 16.71
N ALA A 591 24.65 -9.58 17.21
CA ALA A 591 25.18 -9.31 18.55
C ALA A 591 24.25 -8.49 19.46
N GLY A 592 23.17 -7.93 18.92
CA GLY A 592 22.17 -7.13 19.65
C GLY A 592 22.58 -5.68 19.94
N SER A 593 23.80 -5.30 19.54
CA SER A 593 24.37 -3.96 19.76
C SER A 593 24.00 -3.00 18.63
N TYR A 594 23.75 -1.73 18.94
CA TYR A 594 23.48 -0.69 17.96
C TYR A 594 24.16 0.61 18.40
N SER A 595 25.25 0.97 17.73
CA SER A 595 26.17 2.04 18.16
C SER A 595 26.41 3.08 17.06
N PRO A 596 25.37 3.79 16.56
CA PRO A 596 25.49 4.69 15.42
C PRO A 596 26.54 5.81 15.61
N SER A 597 26.85 6.22 16.84
CA SER A 597 27.93 7.19 17.12
C SER A 597 29.34 6.66 16.84
N SER A 598 29.50 5.35 16.71
CA SER A 598 30.79 4.68 16.50
C SER A 598 31.13 4.46 15.01
N TYR A 599 30.23 4.88 14.11
CA TYR A 599 30.37 4.71 12.67
C TYR A 599 30.53 6.05 11.96
N SER A 600 31.52 6.16 11.07
CA SER A 600 31.47 7.11 9.96
C SER A 600 30.76 6.48 8.77
N LEU A 601 29.92 7.26 8.09
CA LEU A 601 29.26 6.83 6.86
C LEU A 601 30.32 6.68 5.75
N LYS A 602 30.42 5.48 5.17
CA LYS A 602 31.28 5.22 4.01
C LYS A 602 30.42 5.29 2.76
N SER A 603 30.82 6.11 1.77
CA SER A 603 30.20 6.04 0.45
C SER A 603 30.66 4.75 -0.25
N THR A 604 29.73 4.02 -0.85
CA THR A 604 30.00 2.78 -1.60
C THR A 604 29.45 2.86 -3.02
N ILE A 605 29.72 1.82 -3.82
CA ILE A 605 29.06 1.59 -5.11
C ILE A 605 27.56 1.20 -4.97
N SER A 606 27.04 1.09 -3.75
CA SER A 606 25.64 0.75 -3.44
C SER A 606 24.94 1.81 -2.55
N PRO A 607 24.88 3.08 -3.01
CA PRO A 607 24.53 4.24 -2.17
C PRO A 607 23.09 4.29 -1.66
N SER A 608 22.15 3.46 -2.15
CA SER A 608 20.81 3.35 -1.55
C SER A 608 20.79 2.57 -0.22
N ILE A 609 21.87 1.87 0.15
CA ILE A 609 21.99 1.14 1.42
C ILE A 609 23.13 1.63 2.32
N ASP A 610 23.84 2.69 1.93
CA ASP A 610 24.78 3.43 2.79
C ASP A 610 24.02 4.09 3.95
N ILE A 611 24.03 3.47 5.13
CA ILE A 611 23.36 3.98 6.33
C ILE A 611 24.20 3.75 7.60
N ILE A 612 24.25 4.75 8.48
CA ILE A 612 24.72 4.61 9.87
C ILE A 612 23.57 4.50 10.89
N ALA A 613 22.34 4.80 10.47
CA ALA A 613 21.13 4.65 11.29
C ALA A 613 19.95 4.23 10.42
N SER A 614 19.15 3.26 10.88
CA SER A 614 18.09 2.66 10.07
C SER A 614 16.70 2.98 10.60
N SER A 615 15.93 3.78 9.86
CA SER A 615 14.67 4.36 10.37
C SER A 615 13.61 3.33 10.75
N ASN A 616 13.38 2.27 9.96
CA ASN A 616 12.34 1.28 10.26
C ASN A 616 12.77 0.19 11.27
N LEU A 617 14.01 0.22 11.77
CA LEU A 617 14.46 -0.74 12.80
C LEU A 617 13.63 -0.65 14.08
N GLU A 618 13.15 0.57 14.39
CA GLU A 618 12.29 0.84 15.54
C GLU A 618 10.97 0.05 15.51
N ARG A 619 10.36 -0.09 14.33
CA ARG A 619 9.16 -0.91 14.15
C ARG A 619 9.46 -2.38 14.41
N LEU A 620 10.61 -2.90 13.94
CA LEU A 620 11.01 -4.27 14.27
C LEU A 620 11.19 -4.44 15.77
N LEU A 621 11.89 -3.50 16.44
CA LEU A 621 12.09 -3.56 17.90
C LEU A 621 10.75 -3.63 18.64
N TYR A 622 9.80 -2.77 18.30
CA TYR A 622 8.42 -2.82 18.82
C TYR A 622 7.76 -4.19 18.58
N HIS A 623 7.90 -4.79 17.38
CA HIS A 623 7.26 -6.08 17.09
C HIS A 623 7.87 -7.26 17.87
N VAL A 624 9.16 -7.22 18.22
CA VAL A 624 9.81 -8.26 19.03
C VAL A 624 9.70 -8.03 20.54
N THR A 625 9.51 -6.79 21.00
CA THR A 625 9.26 -6.48 22.42
C THR A 625 7.78 -6.59 22.78
N GLN A 626 6.88 -6.10 21.91
CA GLN A 626 5.48 -5.75 22.21
C GLN A 626 5.35 -4.71 23.35
N ASP A 627 6.38 -3.86 23.50
CA ASP A 627 6.53 -2.92 24.61
C ASP A 627 7.07 -1.56 24.08
N PRO A 628 6.28 -0.47 24.10
CA PRO A 628 6.73 0.87 23.69
C PRO A 628 7.76 1.48 24.64
N GLY A 629 7.77 1.10 25.92
CA GLY A 629 8.72 1.58 26.92
C GLY A 629 10.13 1.05 26.69
N VAL A 630 10.26 -0.21 26.29
CA VAL A 630 11.55 -0.78 25.86
C VAL A 630 12.07 -0.07 24.61
N VAL A 631 11.20 0.24 23.65
CA VAL A 631 11.58 0.98 22.43
C VAL A 631 11.98 2.43 22.76
N HIS A 632 11.18 3.12 23.57
CA HIS A 632 11.45 4.48 24.03
C HIS A 632 12.81 4.57 24.74
N GLN A 633 13.07 3.68 25.71
CA GLN A 633 14.34 3.69 26.45
C GLN A 633 15.52 3.33 25.54
N PHE A 634 15.40 2.33 24.65
CA PHE A 634 16.46 1.98 23.69
C PHE A 634 16.84 3.17 22.79
N TYR A 635 15.86 3.90 22.23
CA TYR A 635 16.15 5.06 21.38
C TYR A 635 16.61 6.30 22.16
N LYS A 636 16.27 6.39 23.45
CA LYS A 636 16.83 7.38 24.37
C LYS A 636 18.30 7.09 24.70
N ASP A 637 18.65 5.83 24.98
CA ASP A 637 20.03 5.41 25.22
C ASP A 637 20.92 5.68 23.99
N VAL A 638 20.41 5.39 22.78
CA VAL A 638 21.07 5.76 21.52
C VAL A 638 21.29 7.28 21.39
N GLN A 639 20.39 8.11 21.92
CA GLN A 639 20.54 9.57 21.87
C GLN A 639 21.50 10.11 22.95
N THR A 640 21.53 9.52 24.15
CA THR A 640 22.34 10.02 25.27
C THR A 640 23.73 9.40 25.39
N GLU A 641 23.88 8.11 25.03
CA GLU A 641 25.17 7.40 25.05
C GLU A 641 25.73 7.15 23.64
N GLY A 642 24.96 7.44 22.58
CA GLY A 642 25.33 7.13 21.19
C GLY A 642 25.17 5.64 20.80
N LYS A 643 24.73 4.80 21.75
CA LYS A 643 24.66 3.35 21.65
C LYS A 643 23.52 2.77 22.49
N ALA A 644 23.02 1.61 22.11
CA ALA A 644 22.19 0.76 22.96
C ALA A 644 22.45 -0.73 22.67
N LYS A 645 21.97 -1.61 23.54
CA LYS A 645 22.01 -3.07 23.32
C LYS A 645 20.70 -3.71 23.79
N VAL A 646 20.13 -4.60 22.98
CA VAL A 646 18.93 -5.35 23.36
C VAL A 646 19.25 -6.48 24.35
N THR A 647 18.24 -6.90 25.12
CA THR A 647 18.38 -8.06 26.02
C THR A 647 18.59 -9.36 25.25
N GLU A 648 19.22 -10.36 25.87
CA GLU A 648 19.47 -11.66 25.21
C GLU A 648 18.16 -12.31 24.71
N THR A 649 17.07 -12.20 25.48
CA THR A 649 15.73 -12.66 25.07
C THR A 649 15.26 -12.01 23.76
N VAL A 650 15.54 -10.73 23.55
CA VAL A 650 15.23 -10.04 22.29
C VAL A 650 16.21 -10.45 21.19
N LEU A 651 17.50 -10.62 21.48
CA LEU A 651 18.49 -11.10 20.50
C LEU A 651 18.15 -12.50 19.98
N GLN A 652 17.68 -13.41 20.83
CA GLN A 652 17.23 -14.75 20.41
C GLN A 652 15.93 -14.71 19.58
N LYS A 653 15.00 -13.79 19.87
CA LYS A 653 13.85 -13.51 18.98
C LYS A 653 14.28 -12.96 17.62
N LEU A 654 15.29 -12.08 17.58
CA LEU A 654 15.84 -11.56 16.32
C LEU A 654 16.50 -12.67 15.51
N LYS A 655 17.33 -13.51 16.13
CA LYS A 655 18.04 -14.64 15.48
C LYS A 655 17.15 -15.77 14.96
N SER A 656 15.95 -15.96 15.52
CA SER A 656 14.99 -16.95 14.98
C SER A 656 14.23 -16.45 13.75
N LEU A 657 14.10 -15.13 13.60
CA LEU A 657 13.41 -14.46 12.48
C LEU A 657 14.37 -14.05 11.35
N PHE A 658 15.57 -13.58 11.70
CA PHE A 658 16.52 -12.93 10.81
C PHE A 658 17.90 -13.59 10.79
N ARG A 659 18.53 -13.57 9.62
CA ARG A 659 19.99 -13.69 9.44
C ARG A 659 20.53 -12.36 8.96
N ALA A 660 21.80 -12.09 9.17
CA ALA A 660 22.45 -10.92 8.61
C ALA A 660 23.91 -11.20 8.27
N ASP A 661 24.37 -10.58 7.19
CA ASP A 661 25.76 -10.62 6.74
C ASP A 661 26.00 -9.42 5.82
N PHE A 662 27.26 -9.19 5.43
CA PHE A 662 27.62 -8.10 4.55
C PHE A 662 28.58 -8.51 3.43
N ALA A 663 28.66 -7.67 2.40
CA ALA A 663 29.63 -7.74 1.31
C ALA A 663 30.49 -6.47 1.30
N SER A 664 31.77 -6.60 0.97
CA SER A 664 32.65 -5.47 0.64
C SER A 664 32.45 -4.97 -0.80
N GLU A 665 33.10 -3.87 -1.17
CA GLU A 665 33.12 -3.39 -2.57
C GLU A 665 33.71 -4.44 -3.52
N GLU A 666 34.79 -5.14 -3.10
CA GLU A 666 35.42 -6.20 -3.89
C GLU A 666 34.50 -7.42 -4.04
N ASP A 667 33.86 -7.86 -2.95
CA ASP A 667 32.85 -8.93 -3.00
C ASP A 667 31.71 -8.58 -3.97
N THR A 668 31.28 -7.32 -3.96
CA THR A 668 30.18 -6.82 -4.80
C THR A 668 30.56 -6.79 -6.27
N LEU A 669 31.72 -6.22 -6.62
CA LEU A 669 32.24 -6.18 -8.00
C LEU A 669 32.49 -7.58 -8.56
N ASN A 670 33.12 -8.46 -7.77
CA ASN A 670 33.34 -9.86 -8.14
C ASN A 670 32.02 -10.62 -8.31
N THR A 671 30.98 -10.30 -7.52
CA THR A 671 29.64 -10.90 -7.65
C THR A 671 28.92 -10.44 -8.93
N ILE A 672 29.02 -9.15 -9.30
CA ILE A 672 28.46 -8.65 -10.57
C ILE A 672 29.06 -9.41 -11.75
N ARG A 673 30.40 -9.53 -11.81
CA ARG A 673 31.10 -10.28 -12.87
C ARG A 673 30.70 -11.76 -12.87
N LYS A 674 30.79 -12.42 -11.73
CA LYS A 674 30.49 -13.86 -11.58
C LYS A 674 29.08 -14.21 -12.10
N VAL A 675 28.05 -13.45 -11.73
CA VAL A 675 26.67 -13.78 -12.11
C VAL A 675 26.38 -13.44 -13.58
N TYR A 676 27.10 -12.48 -14.16
CA TYR A 676 27.10 -12.27 -15.60
C TYR A 676 27.75 -13.43 -16.35
N ASP A 677 28.92 -13.88 -15.91
CA ASP A 677 29.66 -14.98 -16.54
C ASP A 677 28.96 -16.34 -16.39
N GLU A 678 28.35 -16.62 -15.23
CA GLU A 678 27.67 -17.90 -14.93
C GLU A 678 26.23 -17.98 -15.46
N ALA A 679 25.47 -16.87 -15.46
CA ALA A 679 24.03 -16.87 -15.73
C ALA A 679 23.58 -15.89 -16.84
N GLY A 680 24.49 -15.09 -17.41
CA GLY A 680 24.16 -14.04 -18.37
C GLY A 680 23.31 -12.91 -17.77
N TYR A 681 23.33 -12.76 -16.43
CA TYR A 681 22.48 -11.81 -15.71
C TYR A 681 23.33 -10.69 -15.07
N ILE A 682 22.99 -9.45 -15.39
CA ILE A 682 23.67 -8.24 -14.93
C ILE A 682 22.99 -7.76 -13.64
N LEU A 683 23.68 -7.94 -12.52
CA LEU A 683 23.24 -7.41 -11.23
C LEU A 683 23.59 -5.92 -11.13
N ASP A 684 22.68 -5.13 -10.57
CA ASP A 684 23.05 -3.83 -10.00
C ASP A 684 23.83 -4.05 -8.68
N PRO A 685 24.66 -3.09 -8.23
CA PRO A 685 25.48 -3.26 -7.03
C PRO A 685 24.69 -3.62 -5.76
N HIS A 686 23.48 -3.08 -5.57
CA HIS A 686 22.66 -3.40 -4.40
C HIS A 686 22.18 -4.85 -4.45
N THR A 687 21.71 -5.32 -5.61
CA THR A 687 21.30 -6.72 -5.78
C THR A 687 22.50 -7.68 -5.74
N ALA A 688 23.71 -7.24 -6.13
CA ALA A 688 24.94 -8.01 -5.98
C ALA A 688 25.37 -8.19 -4.52
N VAL A 689 25.29 -7.16 -3.68
CA VAL A 689 25.42 -7.28 -2.21
C VAL A 689 24.45 -8.34 -1.67
N GLY A 690 23.19 -8.28 -2.12
CA GLY A 690 22.18 -9.28 -1.76
C GLY A 690 22.51 -10.70 -2.23
N TYR A 691 23.00 -10.88 -3.45
CA TYR A 691 23.37 -12.20 -3.99
C TYR A 691 24.56 -12.83 -3.25
N HIS A 692 25.59 -12.03 -2.94
CA HIS A 692 26.74 -12.49 -2.15
C HIS A 692 26.25 -13.03 -0.79
N VAL A 693 25.46 -12.23 -0.07
CA VAL A 693 24.91 -12.63 1.23
C VAL A 693 23.95 -13.82 1.11
N ALA A 694 23.10 -13.87 0.08
CA ALA A 694 22.17 -14.97 -0.17
C ALA A 694 22.89 -16.32 -0.40
N THR A 695 23.98 -16.33 -1.16
CA THR A 695 24.76 -17.56 -1.42
C THR A 695 25.56 -18.02 -0.19
N LYS A 696 25.97 -17.08 0.68
CA LYS A 696 26.69 -17.34 1.93
C LYS A 696 25.79 -17.78 3.09
N GLN A 697 24.57 -17.24 3.18
CA GLN A 697 23.62 -17.45 4.28
C GLN A 697 22.43 -18.38 3.97
N GLY A 698 22.27 -18.79 2.70
CA GLY A 698 21.19 -19.65 2.25
C GLY A 698 21.23 -21.08 2.80
N THR A 699 20.32 -21.94 2.35
CA THR A 699 20.29 -23.36 2.71
C THR A 699 20.06 -24.20 1.45
N PRO A 700 20.84 -25.26 1.16
CA PRO A 700 20.81 -25.94 -0.15
C PRO A 700 19.48 -26.61 -0.55
N GLN A 701 18.51 -26.70 0.37
CA GLN A 701 17.18 -27.29 0.16
C GLN A 701 16.03 -26.27 0.27
N VAL A 702 16.32 -24.98 0.51
CA VAL A 702 15.31 -23.92 0.70
C VAL A 702 15.53 -22.84 -0.37
N PRO A 703 14.56 -22.60 -1.26
CA PRO A 703 14.61 -21.49 -2.21
C PRO A 703 14.73 -20.15 -1.50
N ILE A 704 15.49 -19.23 -2.09
CA ILE A 704 15.69 -17.88 -1.56
C ILE A 704 15.31 -16.81 -2.59
N VAL A 705 14.37 -15.94 -2.21
CA VAL A 705 13.92 -14.78 -3.00
C VAL A 705 14.86 -13.62 -2.73
N LEU A 706 15.59 -13.18 -3.74
CA LEU A 706 16.50 -12.04 -3.70
C LEU A 706 15.81 -10.79 -4.26
N SER A 707 15.64 -9.75 -3.44
CA SER A 707 15.09 -8.47 -3.91
C SER A 707 16.04 -7.78 -4.91
N GLY A 708 15.64 -7.76 -6.18
CA GLY A 708 16.29 -6.99 -7.25
C GLY A 708 15.86 -5.53 -7.15
N THR A 709 16.67 -4.70 -6.47
CA THR A 709 16.19 -3.39 -5.96
C THR A 709 16.31 -2.23 -6.95
N ALA A 710 17.21 -2.29 -7.92
CA ALA A 710 17.34 -1.31 -9.01
C ALA A 710 17.77 -1.97 -10.32
N HIS A 711 17.49 -1.31 -11.45
CA HIS A 711 18.00 -1.77 -12.75
C HIS A 711 19.49 -1.42 -12.86
N PHE A 712 20.30 -2.33 -13.42
CA PHE A 712 21.76 -2.16 -13.49
C PHE A 712 22.17 -0.85 -14.20
N ALA A 713 21.38 -0.40 -15.18
CA ALA A 713 21.66 0.81 -15.97
C ALA A 713 21.42 2.12 -15.20
N LYS A 714 21.17 2.06 -13.88
CA LYS A 714 21.26 3.22 -12.98
C LYS A 714 22.67 3.45 -12.41
N PHE A 715 23.51 2.41 -12.44
CA PHE A 715 24.86 2.35 -11.86
C PHE A 715 25.90 1.85 -12.89
N VAL A 716 25.72 2.28 -14.16
CA VAL A 716 26.55 1.93 -15.33
C VAL A 716 28.04 2.20 -15.09
N ASP A 717 28.31 3.32 -14.44
CA ASP A 717 29.63 3.78 -13.97
C ASP A 717 30.37 2.75 -13.12
N ASN A 718 29.63 1.93 -12.36
CA ASN A 718 30.17 0.88 -11.50
C ASN A 718 30.07 -0.52 -12.15
N VAL A 719 29.02 -0.77 -12.94
CA VAL A 719 28.76 -2.06 -13.60
C VAL A 719 29.67 -2.29 -14.81
N LEU A 720 29.98 -1.29 -15.64
CA LEU A 720 30.84 -1.47 -16.82
C LEU A 720 32.28 -1.89 -16.46
N PRO A 721 32.97 -1.26 -15.49
CA PRO A 721 34.30 -1.74 -15.05
C PRO A 721 34.23 -3.13 -14.41
N ALA A 722 33.15 -3.44 -13.67
CA ALA A 722 32.94 -4.76 -13.09
C ALA A 722 32.86 -5.85 -14.17
N LEU A 723 32.07 -5.64 -15.23
CA LEU A 723 31.90 -6.63 -16.31
C LEU A 723 33.09 -6.70 -17.25
N THR A 724 33.58 -5.57 -17.75
CA THR A 724 34.59 -5.55 -18.83
C THR A 724 36.01 -5.90 -18.36
N GLY A 725 36.30 -5.77 -17.06
CA GLY A 725 37.64 -5.94 -16.50
C GLY A 725 38.63 -4.83 -16.87
N ALA A 726 38.26 -3.94 -17.78
CA ALA A 726 39.01 -2.74 -18.10
C ALA A 726 38.89 -1.72 -16.96
N LYS A 727 40.02 -1.17 -16.54
CA LYS A 727 40.05 0.26 -16.25
C LYS A 727 39.81 0.94 -17.59
N THR A 728 38.57 1.35 -17.87
CA THR A 728 38.24 1.98 -19.14
C THR A 728 39.01 3.30 -19.27
N ASP A 729 39.64 3.54 -20.42
CA ASP A 729 40.18 4.87 -20.77
C ASP A 729 39.04 5.92 -20.80
N LEU A 730 37.80 5.45 -20.93
CA LEU A 730 36.59 6.17 -20.56
C LEU A 730 36.53 6.36 -19.04
N ASP A 731 36.99 7.52 -18.58
CA ASP A 731 36.66 8.06 -17.26
C ASP A 731 35.13 8.25 -17.16
N PRO A 732 34.41 7.54 -16.27
CA PRO A 732 32.95 7.62 -16.19
C PRO A 732 32.43 9.03 -15.85
N HIS A 733 33.25 9.88 -15.23
CA HIS A 733 32.91 11.27 -14.92
C HIS A 733 33.08 12.23 -16.12
N LYS A 734 33.61 11.74 -17.25
CA LYS A 734 33.68 12.46 -18.53
C LYS A 734 32.67 11.96 -19.57
N LEU A 735 32.02 10.82 -19.34
CA LEU A 735 30.97 10.29 -20.21
C LEU A 735 29.67 11.09 -20.07
N THR A 736 28.95 11.27 -21.16
CA THR A 736 27.59 11.80 -21.12
C THR A 736 26.59 10.72 -20.71
N VAL A 737 25.37 11.14 -20.34
CA VAL A 737 24.26 10.22 -20.09
C VAL A 737 23.95 9.36 -21.33
N GLU A 738 24.15 9.89 -22.54
CA GLU A 738 23.93 9.17 -23.79
C GLU A 738 24.99 8.08 -24.01
N ASP A 739 26.26 8.37 -23.75
CA ASP A 739 27.35 7.38 -23.82
C ASP A 739 27.16 6.23 -22.82
N LEU A 740 26.77 6.56 -21.58
CA LEU A 740 26.51 5.58 -20.52
C LEU A 740 25.32 4.67 -20.87
N LEU A 741 24.20 5.24 -21.32
CA LEU A 741 23.00 4.45 -21.67
C LEU A 741 23.19 3.64 -22.96
N THR A 742 23.99 4.12 -23.91
CA THR A 742 24.39 3.36 -25.10
C THR A 742 25.24 2.16 -24.69
N SER A 743 26.32 2.40 -23.92
CA SER A 743 27.20 1.35 -23.40
C SER A 743 26.44 0.31 -22.57
N ALA A 744 25.41 0.72 -21.81
CA ALA A 744 24.53 -0.16 -21.05
C ALA A 744 23.53 -0.96 -21.92
N SER A 745 23.20 -0.44 -23.12
CA SER A 745 22.33 -1.11 -24.09
C SER A 745 23.06 -2.17 -24.90
N ASP A 746 24.35 -1.97 -25.16
CA ASP A 746 25.23 -2.91 -25.87
C ASP A 746 25.61 -4.14 -25.02
N LEU A 747 25.39 -4.11 -23.71
CA LEU A 747 25.63 -5.25 -22.81
C LEU A 747 24.69 -6.44 -23.12
N ASN A 748 25.28 -7.56 -23.52
CA ASN A 748 24.53 -8.76 -23.89
C ASN A 748 24.12 -9.63 -22.69
N GLY A 749 23.31 -9.07 -21.79
CA GLY A 749 22.76 -9.80 -20.63
C GLY A 749 21.24 -9.72 -20.48
N LYS A 750 20.76 -10.14 -19.31
CA LYS A 750 19.43 -9.85 -18.73
C LYS A 750 19.61 -9.02 -17.43
N PRO A 751 18.64 -8.19 -17.00
CA PRO A 751 17.46 -7.75 -17.74
C PRO A 751 17.87 -7.01 -19.03
N LYS A 752 16.92 -6.79 -19.95
CA LYS A 752 17.17 -5.88 -21.07
C LYS A 752 17.02 -4.42 -20.64
N MET A 753 17.56 -3.51 -21.45
CA MET A 753 17.62 -2.09 -21.11
C MET A 753 16.22 -1.51 -20.91
N HIS A 754 15.97 -0.93 -19.74
CA HIS A 754 14.66 -0.40 -19.36
C HIS A 754 14.26 0.77 -20.26
N SER A 755 13.09 0.68 -20.92
CA SER A 755 12.69 1.60 -21.98
C SER A 755 12.67 3.06 -21.50
N LEU A 756 12.08 3.31 -20.32
CA LEU A 756 11.99 4.64 -19.73
C LEU A 756 13.36 5.20 -19.30
N LEU A 757 14.35 4.34 -18.97
CA LEU A 757 15.74 4.80 -18.73
C LEU A 757 16.41 5.20 -20.05
N SER A 758 16.30 4.39 -21.11
CA SER A 758 16.90 4.70 -22.40
C SER A 758 16.42 6.05 -22.96
N SER A 759 15.14 6.39 -22.72
CA SER A 759 14.57 7.69 -23.12
C SER A 759 15.16 8.90 -22.38
N ILE A 760 15.77 8.73 -21.20
CA ILE A 760 16.04 9.84 -20.28
C ILE A 760 17.10 10.83 -20.80
N ALA A 761 18.06 10.37 -21.62
CA ALA A 761 19.03 11.26 -22.27
C ALA A 761 18.36 12.30 -23.18
N SER A 762 17.32 11.88 -23.91
CA SER A 762 16.59 12.75 -24.85
C SER A 762 15.63 13.75 -24.17
N LYS A 763 15.34 13.59 -22.87
CA LYS A 763 14.37 14.45 -22.18
C LYS A 763 14.97 15.83 -21.84
N PRO A 764 14.22 16.94 -22.05
CA PRO A 764 14.69 18.27 -21.72
C PRO A 764 14.91 18.42 -20.22
N LYS A 765 16.01 19.08 -19.82
CA LYS A 765 16.31 19.43 -18.43
C LYS A 765 15.32 20.51 -17.93
N ARG A 766 14.16 20.09 -17.44
CA ARG A 766 13.05 20.95 -16.97
C ARG A 766 13.42 21.77 -15.73
N HIS A 767 14.30 21.26 -14.87
CA HIS A 767 14.76 21.92 -13.65
C HIS A 767 16.25 22.25 -13.72
N SER A 768 16.58 23.54 -13.84
CA SER A 768 17.96 24.05 -13.92
C SER A 768 18.35 24.98 -12.75
N LYS A 769 17.47 25.19 -11.76
CA LYS A 769 17.74 26.07 -10.62
C LYS A 769 18.68 25.38 -9.62
N THR A 770 19.93 25.83 -9.59
CA THR A 770 20.88 25.55 -8.51
C THR A 770 20.95 26.76 -7.57
N VAL A 771 21.08 26.52 -6.27
CA VAL A 771 21.36 27.54 -5.25
C VAL A 771 22.64 27.15 -4.48
N PRO A 772 23.36 28.11 -3.88
CA PRO A 772 24.43 27.81 -2.93
C PRO A 772 23.92 26.96 -1.74
N ALA A 773 24.84 26.39 -0.96
CA ALA A 773 24.55 25.89 0.40
C ALA A 773 24.22 27.02 1.40
N ASP A 774 23.27 27.90 1.04
CA ASP A 774 22.67 28.91 1.91
C ASP A 774 21.20 28.56 2.20
N TYR A 775 20.87 28.57 3.49
CA TYR A 775 19.54 28.25 3.98
C TYR A 775 18.49 29.28 3.57
N VAL A 776 18.83 30.57 3.51
CA VAL A 776 17.86 31.64 3.22
C VAL A 776 17.42 31.57 1.76
N GLN A 777 18.35 31.33 0.83
CA GLN A 777 18.04 31.10 -0.59
C GLN A 777 17.22 29.83 -0.83
N ILE A 778 17.43 28.77 -0.03
CA ILE A 778 16.59 27.56 -0.06
C ILE A 778 15.17 27.88 0.42
N CYS A 779 15.02 28.53 1.58
CA CYS A 779 13.72 28.99 2.09
C CYS A 779 12.96 29.85 1.08
N HIS A 780 13.61 30.87 0.52
CA HIS A 780 13.01 31.75 -0.49
C HIS A 780 12.57 30.96 -1.74
N SER A 781 13.36 29.98 -2.19
CA SER A 781 13.02 29.13 -3.34
C SER A 781 11.87 28.15 -3.08
N ILE A 782 11.70 27.73 -1.82
CA ILE A 782 10.53 26.93 -1.41
C ILE A 782 9.28 27.82 -1.41
N ILE A 783 9.35 29.01 -0.83
CA ILE A 783 8.24 29.96 -0.73
C ILE A 783 7.81 30.45 -2.13
N GLU A 784 8.76 30.71 -3.03
CA GLU A 784 8.51 31.01 -4.46
C GLU A 784 7.67 29.90 -5.11
N PHE A 785 8.04 28.63 -4.90
CA PHE A 785 7.32 27.49 -5.46
C PHE A 785 5.97 27.22 -4.78
N ALA A 786 5.91 27.32 -3.45
CA ALA A 786 4.68 27.17 -2.68
C ALA A 786 3.64 28.29 -2.93
N ARG A 787 4.02 29.36 -3.65
CA ARG A 787 3.12 30.42 -4.13
C ARG A 787 2.74 30.27 -5.61
N SER A 788 3.30 29.29 -6.33
CA SER A 788 2.97 28.99 -7.74
C SER A 788 2.11 27.74 -7.96
N ILE A 789 1.77 27.03 -6.87
CA ILE A 789 0.85 25.87 -6.82
C ILE A 789 -0.46 26.20 -6.11
#